data_AF-A0A6I1N067-F1
#
_entry.id   AF-A0A6I1N067-F1
#
_cell.length_a   1.000
_cell.length_b   1.000
_cell.length_c   1.000
_cell.angle_alpha   90.00
_cell.angle_beta   90.00
_cell.angle_gamma   90.00
#
_symmetry.space_group_name_H-M   'P 1'
#
loop_
_entity.id
_entity.type
_entity.pdbx_description
1 polymer ?
#
loop_
_entity_poly.entity_id
_entity_poly.type
_entity_poly.pdbx_seq_one_letter_code
_entity_poly.pdbx_strand_id
1 'polypeptide(L)'
;MKQFSSKQALAVGLTPLLLSLAVANAYAADVVRTGNAGQHGADATAPLAAGAAGKAGQSLTINPGNAGTLYNRLTVIGGRGGNGGAGGPSLQEGDAEAGTGGSGGHGGAASATTLDLTGYAGASALGGDGGHAGATLGFFNFTPADPAYGNGGNGGAASSKATTTAVGNATALAVAVGGTGGDANGGAVGIAGVGGAATAAASATSLTGNVSATAEATGGAGGNGAAIAWRGARGGNATLTNAARGTTAGGTVTLTQRATGGKGGNNSDSTIPPFQDLATDVRGGKAVSTLVLEDRTASALTLNISSLGGDSGNPAFGTAYDGGAAASALTLTAGRSGAGIDALVTAAGGASGFQYNNSGTGGAATASADLRGNGAVNGRVLATGGNGGYGGNATASLRGSGAGTVRGTVEASGGAGQDNRSVLDKNNYGAATANLALSGDGAQGGSFSNGSYATSNTTVSGTGMQAVDVQAQAVSNGASPLNLGAAIANTVVNTVRAGVAAGTAAVRAVSVALGGERIETATATTDVRAAGDIVASSRAVGGYTSNGATDSLAGTSLSKARAVTSGAHNVSVTSTALSNIGDASGARAFRGDATANAYGRSGSGIVESVAVARGGISSYTVAESSSHANAAAIAVSTRAGGVSLARAEGEALTLNVKATAQGIAASGGAVTYAAGASSARGNLAQTSASSQFRASAFELPQLAAVSTMSAHVGAGPVDAAALGLGANVAAAIPTVLGTGVHAAGIEALIDDNPTVLTTSGEFSFATDSAQRLLLGFVSSTFAGAGFDALDLTISNNGVTLLSQSFTTLAAANLFFNDHVVDLGLFGAGNQHLVINSSMTYAQQGAYAFNYVLGGGSSFNTSALGVAMLDNVSAVPEPSAWLMMSLGMGGMLLVARRRRKAASAA
;
A
#
# COMPACT_ATOMS: atom_id res chain seq x y z
N MET A 1 -16.45 -88.53 -8.38
CA MET A 1 -17.57 -87.58 -8.53
C MET A 1 -17.28 -86.40 -7.61
N LYS A 2 -16.99 -85.24 -8.22
CA LYS A 2 -16.77 -83.86 -7.71
C LYS A 2 -16.25 -83.65 -6.27
N GLN A 3 -14.93 -83.42 -6.16
CA GLN A 3 -14.32 -82.62 -5.09
C GLN A 3 -14.56 -81.13 -5.38
N PHE A 4 -15.27 -80.42 -4.50
CA PHE A 4 -15.32 -78.95 -4.53
C PHE A 4 -14.02 -78.40 -3.96
N SER A 5 -13.37 -77.49 -4.70
CA SER A 5 -12.11 -76.88 -4.28
C SER A 5 -12.33 -75.88 -3.15
N SER A 6 -11.43 -75.89 -2.17
CA SER A 6 -11.37 -75.00 -1.01
C SER A 6 -11.35 -73.49 -1.33
N LYS A 7 -11.17 -73.09 -2.60
CA LYS A 7 -11.23 -71.68 -3.04
C LYS A 7 -12.65 -71.12 -3.19
N GLN A 8 -13.68 -71.96 -3.39
CA GLN A 8 -15.07 -71.49 -3.49
C GLN A 8 -15.74 -71.29 -2.13
N ALA A 9 -15.34 -72.05 -1.10
CA ALA A 9 -15.89 -71.90 0.25
C ALA A 9 -15.44 -70.59 0.93
N LEU A 10 -14.22 -70.11 0.64
CA LEU A 10 -13.70 -68.87 1.20
C LEU A 10 -14.40 -67.63 0.59
N ALA A 11 -14.72 -67.66 -0.71
CA ALA A 11 -15.40 -66.55 -1.40
C ALA A 11 -16.89 -66.42 -1.04
N VAL A 12 -17.57 -67.54 -0.76
CA VAL A 12 -19.00 -67.59 -0.38
C VAL A 12 -19.20 -67.31 1.11
N GLY A 13 -18.20 -67.53 1.96
CA GLY A 13 -18.24 -67.14 3.37
C GLY A 13 -17.90 -65.66 3.62
N LEU A 14 -16.99 -65.07 2.83
CA LEU A 14 -16.57 -63.68 2.96
C LEU A 14 -17.59 -62.67 2.41
N THR A 15 -18.33 -63.00 1.34
CA THR A 15 -19.32 -62.08 0.77
C THR A 15 -20.46 -61.74 1.73
N PRO A 16 -21.14 -62.68 2.40
CA PRO A 16 -22.17 -62.35 3.40
C PRO A 16 -21.57 -61.78 4.69
N LEU A 17 -20.29 -62.04 5.01
CA LEU A 17 -19.59 -61.39 6.13
C LEU A 17 -19.26 -59.92 5.82
N LEU A 18 -18.83 -59.63 4.59
CA LEU A 18 -18.62 -58.26 4.07
C LEU A 18 -19.96 -57.53 3.88
N LEU A 19 -21.02 -58.23 3.45
CA LEU A 19 -22.37 -57.68 3.35
C LEU A 19 -23.00 -57.44 4.73
N SER A 20 -22.79 -58.32 5.71
CA SER A 20 -23.29 -58.09 7.08
C SER A 20 -22.49 -57.02 7.84
N LEU A 21 -21.18 -56.87 7.58
CA LEU A 21 -20.42 -55.69 8.01
C LEU A 21 -20.94 -54.42 7.32
N ALA A 22 -21.26 -54.48 6.03
CA ALA A 22 -21.83 -53.35 5.29
C ALA A 22 -23.25 -52.98 5.75
N VAL A 23 -24.07 -53.96 6.12
CA VAL A 23 -25.46 -53.76 6.61
C VAL A 23 -25.48 -53.28 8.07
N ALA A 24 -24.56 -53.73 8.93
CA ALA A 24 -24.42 -53.19 10.29
C ALA A 24 -23.95 -51.72 10.29
N ASN A 25 -23.19 -51.31 9.27
CA ASN A 25 -22.75 -49.93 9.07
C ASN A 25 -23.79 -49.04 8.33
N ALA A 26 -24.89 -49.62 7.81
CA ALA A 26 -25.90 -48.87 7.05
C ALA A 26 -26.93 -48.12 7.92
N TYR A 27 -26.95 -48.39 9.25
CA TYR A 27 -27.82 -47.71 10.21
C TYR A 27 -27.01 -46.89 11.20
N ALA A 28 -26.30 -45.89 10.71
CA ALA A 28 -25.66 -44.94 11.60
C ALA A 28 -26.72 -43.97 12.15
N ALA A 29 -26.91 -43.99 13.47
CA ALA A 29 -27.90 -43.18 14.17
C ALA A 29 -27.42 -41.74 14.40
N ASP A 30 -28.34 -40.78 14.29
CA ASP A 30 -28.20 -39.44 14.85
C ASP A 30 -28.40 -39.52 16.36
N VAL A 31 -27.38 -39.17 17.15
CA VAL A 31 -27.40 -39.32 18.61
C VAL A 31 -27.13 -38.00 19.32
N VAL A 32 -27.99 -37.66 20.29
CA VAL A 32 -27.80 -36.52 21.20
C VAL A 32 -27.65 -37.04 22.63
N ARG A 33 -26.64 -36.56 23.35
CA ARG A 33 -26.35 -36.95 24.73
C ARG A 33 -26.05 -35.73 25.57
N THR A 34 -26.70 -35.63 26.72
CA THR A 34 -26.62 -34.47 27.61
C THR A 34 -26.16 -34.92 28.99
N GLY A 35 -25.17 -34.23 29.55
CA GLY A 35 -24.73 -34.43 30.93
C GLY A 35 -25.78 -33.92 31.93
N ASN A 36 -25.84 -34.56 33.09
CA ASN A 36 -26.72 -34.14 34.19
C ASN A 36 -26.32 -32.74 34.71
N ALA A 37 -27.33 -31.90 34.97
CA ALA A 37 -27.11 -30.62 35.62
C ALA A 37 -26.59 -30.80 37.05
N GLY A 38 -25.76 -29.87 37.50
CA GLY A 38 -25.33 -29.76 38.88
C GLY A 38 -26.49 -29.34 39.78
N GLN A 39 -26.53 -29.88 40.99
CA GLN A 39 -27.54 -29.48 41.98
C GLN A 39 -27.29 -28.04 42.44
N HIS A 40 -28.38 -27.30 42.62
CA HIS A 40 -28.34 -25.98 43.25
C HIS A 40 -27.80 -26.07 44.68
N GLY A 41 -27.08 -25.03 45.09
CA GLY A 41 -26.71 -24.84 46.48
C GLY A 41 -27.97 -24.61 47.33
N ALA A 42 -27.97 -25.13 48.55
CA ALA A 42 -29.02 -24.87 49.51
C ALA A 42 -28.96 -23.41 50.00
N ASP A 43 -30.10 -22.76 50.08
CA ASP A 43 -30.24 -21.44 50.69
C ASP A 43 -29.94 -21.53 52.19
N ALA A 44 -29.32 -20.49 52.73
CA ALA A 44 -29.10 -20.38 54.16
C ALA A 44 -30.41 -20.11 54.90
N THR A 45 -30.70 -20.97 55.89
CA THR A 45 -31.92 -20.87 56.72
C THR A 45 -31.70 -20.11 58.02
N ALA A 46 -30.44 -19.92 58.42
CA ALA A 46 -30.06 -19.11 59.58
C ALA A 46 -29.72 -17.68 59.13
N PRO A 47 -30.09 -16.64 59.91
CA PRO A 47 -29.64 -15.28 59.67
C PRO A 47 -28.12 -15.20 59.57
N LEU A 48 -27.61 -14.34 58.68
CA LEU A 48 -26.18 -14.15 58.41
C LEU A 48 -25.42 -15.35 57.83
N ALA A 49 -26.03 -16.54 57.71
CA ALA A 49 -25.31 -17.71 57.19
C ALA A 49 -25.12 -17.62 55.67
N ALA A 50 -23.96 -18.08 55.18
CA ALA A 50 -23.69 -18.14 53.75
C ALA A 50 -24.52 -19.23 53.06
N GLY A 51 -25.00 -18.94 51.85
CA GLY A 51 -25.62 -19.92 50.98
C GLY A 51 -24.61 -20.98 50.52
N ALA A 52 -25.05 -22.22 50.32
CA ALA A 52 -24.15 -23.27 49.88
C ALA A 52 -23.76 -23.10 48.39
N ALA A 53 -22.58 -23.60 48.02
CA ALA A 53 -22.15 -23.59 46.63
C ALA A 53 -23.00 -24.56 45.76
N GLY A 54 -23.28 -24.15 44.53
CA GLY A 54 -23.85 -25.02 43.52
C GLY A 54 -22.84 -26.07 43.06
N LYS A 55 -23.32 -27.29 42.76
CA LYS A 55 -22.47 -28.37 42.26
C LYS A 55 -22.15 -28.18 40.78
N ALA A 56 -21.00 -28.68 40.34
CA ALA A 56 -20.64 -28.67 38.92
C ALA A 56 -21.58 -29.57 38.10
N GLY A 57 -21.81 -29.17 36.85
CA GLY A 57 -22.50 -30.01 35.86
C GLY A 57 -21.63 -31.18 35.40
N GLN A 58 -22.29 -32.26 34.97
CA GLN A 58 -21.60 -33.46 34.50
C GLN A 58 -20.83 -33.18 33.21
N SER A 59 -19.53 -33.46 33.21
CA SER A 59 -18.74 -33.52 31.97
C SER A 59 -19.00 -34.81 31.21
N LEU A 60 -19.09 -34.72 29.89
CA LEU A 60 -19.44 -35.84 29.03
C LEU A 60 -18.45 -35.97 27.87
N THR A 61 -17.88 -37.17 27.70
CA THR A 61 -16.98 -37.51 26.59
C THR A 61 -17.49 -38.77 25.91
N ILE A 62 -17.80 -38.68 24.62
CA ILE A 62 -18.31 -39.81 23.83
C ILE A 62 -17.41 -40.01 22.63
N ASN A 63 -16.77 -41.20 22.60
CA ASN A 63 -15.88 -41.64 21.54
C ASN A 63 -16.28 -43.04 21.05
N PRO A 64 -15.95 -43.43 19.81
CA PRO A 64 -16.32 -44.73 19.25
C PRO A 64 -15.86 -45.92 20.11
N GLY A 65 -14.68 -45.82 20.73
CA GLY A 65 -14.13 -46.87 21.60
C GLY A 65 -14.86 -47.07 22.94
N ASN A 66 -15.53 -46.04 23.47
CA ASN A 66 -16.27 -46.13 24.74
C ASN A 66 -17.78 -46.31 24.53
N ALA A 67 -18.29 -46.00 23.33
CA ALA A 67 -19.71 -46.09 23.00
C ALA A 67 -20.13 -47.47 22.43
N GLY A 68 -19.17 -48.27 21.96
CA GLY A 68 -19.42 -49.59 21.38
C GLY A 68 -20.11 -49.57 20.00
N THR A 69 -20.40 -48.39 19.44
CA THR A 69 -21.10 -48.19 18.16
C THR A 69 -20.48 -47.03 17.35
N LEU A 70 -20.52 -47.11 16.02
CA LEU A 70 -20.17 -46.00 15.10
C LEU A 70 -21.36 -45.03 14.96
N TYR A 71 -21.09 -43.73 14.87
CA TYR A 71 -22.11 -42.68 14.70
C TYR A 71 -21.79 -41.84 13.46
N ASN A 72 -22.78 -41.62 12.60
CA ASN A 72 -22.67 -40.66 11.50
C ASN A 72 -22.88 -39.23 11.99
N ARG A 73 -23.69 -39.03 13.03
CA ARG A 73 -23.88 -37.74 13.69
C ARG A 73 -23.98 -37.89 15.19
N LEU A 74 -23.14 -37.17 15.92
CA LEU A 74 -23.12 -37.16 17.38
C LEU A 74 -23.17 -35.72 17.90
N THR A 75 -24.08 -35.44 18.82
CA THR A 75 -24.12 -34.20 19.60
C THR A 75 -23.93 -34.51 21.08
N VAL A 76 -22.94 -33.89 21.71
CA VAL A 76 -22.63 -34.02 23.14
C VAL A 76 -22.81 -32.67 23.80
N ILE A 77 -23.62 -32.62 24.85
CA ILE A 77 -23.90 -31.41 25.63
C ILE A 77 -23.42 -31.66 27.07
N GLY A 78 -22.58 -30.77 27.60
CA GLY A 78 -22.15 -30.81 28.99
C GLY A 78 -23.30 -30.41 29.93
N GLY A 79 -23.33 -30.96 31.13
CA GLY A 79 -24.33 -30.58 32.13
C GLY A 79 -24.13 -29.14 32.58
N ARG A 80 -25.22 -28.40 32.83
CA ARG A 80 -25.14 -27.05 33.40
C ARG A 80 -24.65 -27.11 34.85
N GLY A 81 -23.89 -26.11 35.30
CA GLY A 81 -23.58 -25.92 36.70
C GLY A 81 -24.81 -25.54 37.52
N GLY A 82 -24.90 -26.02 38.76
CA GLY A 82 -25.97 -25.60 39.68
C GLY A 82 -25.74 -24.18 40.16
N ASN A 83 -26.80 -23.39 40.31
CA ASN A 83 -26.69 -22.06 40.93
C ASN A 83 -26.27 -22.17 42.40
N GLY A 84 -25.58 -21.17 42.93
CA GLY A 84 -25.35 -21.03 44.37
C GLY A 84 -26.65 -20.76 45.13
N GLY A 85 -26.71 -21.22 46.38
CA GLY A 85 -27.83 -20.92 47.29
C GLY A 85 -27.79 -19.48 47.76
N ALA A 86 -28.95 -18.90 48.07
CA ALA A 86 -29.05 -17.57 48.65
C ALA A 86 -28.48 -17.54 50.08
N GLY A 87 -27.89 -16.40 50.45
CA GLY A 87 -27.48 -16.13 51.82
C GLY A 87 -28.67 -15.85 52.73
N GLY A 88 -28.48 -16.10 54.03
CA GLY A 88 -29.52 -15.94 55.04
C GLY A 88 -29.93 -14.48 55.25
N PRO A 89 -31.15 -14.22 55.74
CA PRO A 89 -31.65 -12.87 55.97
C PRO A 89 -30.84 -12.12 57.04
N SER A 90 -31.02 -10.79 57.11
CA SER A 90 -30.43 -9.96 58.16
C SER A 90 -31.08 -10.21 59.53
N LEU A 91 -30.42 -9.79 60.61
CA LEU A 91 -30.92 -9.93 61.98
C LEU A 91 -32.13 -8.99 62.29
N GLN A 92 -32.23 -7.84 61.63
CA GLN A 92 -33.41 -6.96 61.62
C GLN A 92 -33.71 -6.42 60.21
N GLU A 93 -34.96 -6.05 59.94
CA GLU A 93 -35.34 -5.31 58.71
C GLU A 93 -34.59 -3.97 58.67
N GLY A 94 -33.67 -3.82 57.71
CA GLY A 94 -32.85 -2.62 57.55
C GLY A 94 -31.40 -2.74 58.04
N ASP A 95 -31.03 -3.84 58.70
CA ASP A 95 -29.64 -4.11 59.06
C ASP A 95 -28.79 -4.48 57.82
N ALA A 96 -27.55 -4.01 57.82
CA ALA A 96 -26.63 -4.12 56.69
C ALA A 96 -25.85 -5.46 56.63
N GLU A 97 -26.11 -6.36 57.58
CA GLU A 97 -25.44 -7.65 57.72
C GLU A 97 -26.42 -8.74 57.29
N ALA A 98 -26.18 -9.32 56.11
CA ALA A 98 -26.90 -10.49 55.59
C ALA A 98 -25.89 -11.55 55.15
N GLY A 99 -26.32 -12.81 55.07
CA GLY A 99 -25.46 -13.90 54.64
C GLY A 99 -25.01 -13.74 53.19
N THR A 100 -23.78 -14.15 52.87
CA THR A 100 -23.29 -14.13 51.49
C THR A 100 -23.96 -15.21 50.64
N GLY A 101 -24.16 -14.94 49.35
CA GLY A 101 -24.62 -15.96 48.41
C GLY A 101 -23.55 -17.02 48.15
N GLY A 102 -23.97 -18.25 47.89
CA GLY A 102 -23.07 -19.32 47.47
C GLY A 102 -22.53 -19.13 46.06
N SER A 103 -21.37 -19.71 45.74
CA SER A 103 -20.84 -19.70 44.37
C SER A 103 -21.64 -20.61 43.44
N GLY A 104 -21.78 -20.22 42.17
CA GLY A 104 -22.31 -21.09 41.13
C GLY A 104 -21.35 -22.22 40.76
N GLY A 105 -21.88 -23.39 40.45
CA GLY A 105 -21.12 -24.54 39.99
C GLY A 105 -20.61 -24.37 38.56
N HIS A 106 -19.48 -24.99 38.24
CA HIS A 106 -18.96 -24.97 36.87
C HIS A 106 -19.83 -25.77 35.89
N GLY A 107 -19.91 -25.30 34.64
CA GLY A 107 -20.49 -26.07 33.55
C GLY A 107 -19.63 -27.28 33.19
N GLY A 108 -20.27 -28.40 32.85
CA GLY A 108 -19.59 -29.63 32.45
C GLY A 108 -18.96 -29.50 31.07
N ALA A 109 -17.77 -30.07 30.86
CA ALA A 109 -17.14 -30.12 29.55
C ALA A 109 -17.86 -31.10 28.61
N ALA A 110 -17.82 -30.84 27.31
CA ALA A 110 -18.38 -31.71 26.28
C ALA A 110 -17.32 -32.13 25.27
N SER A 111 -17.24 -33.44 25.00
CA SER A 111 -16.38 -33.99 23.95
C SER A 111 -17.13 -35.00 23.09
N ALA A 112 -17.18 -34.74 21.77
CA ALA A 112 -17.86 -35.58 20.78
C ALA A 112 -16.87 -36.07 19.73
N THR A 113 -16.71 -37.39 19.57
CA THR A 113 -15.91 -37.98 18.48
C THR A 113 -16.75 -38.93 17.63
N THR A 114 -16.75 -38.73 16.32
CA THR A 114 -17.35 -39.64 15.33
C THR A 114 -16.31 -40.25 14.40
N LEU A 115 -16.58 -41.48 13.99
CA LEU A 115 -15.85 -42.23 12.98
C LEU A 115 -16.87 -42.90 12.05
N ASP A 116 -16.76 -42.65 10.75
CA ASP A 116 -17.63 -43.19 9.72
C ASP A 116 -16.82 -43.81 8.56
N LEU A 117 -17.41 -44.80 7.89
CA LEU A 117 -16.87 -45.51 6.73
C LEU A 117 -17.79 -45.43 5.50
N THR A 118 -18.87 -44.64 5.57
CA THR A 118 -19.95 -44.58 4.57
C THR A 118 -19.97 -43.28 3.77
N GLY A 119 -19.22 -42.26 4.17
CA GLY A 119 -19.01 -41.00 3.43
C GLY A 119 -19.41 -39.73 4.17
N TYR A 120 -19.98 -39.81 5.37
CA TYR A 120 -20.33 -38.65 6.19
C TYR A 120 -20.09 -38.87 7.69
N ALA A 121 -19.32 -37.98 8.32
CA ALA A 121 -19.15 -37.92 9.77
C ALA A 121 -19.45 -36.50 10.31
N GLY A 122 -20.33 -36.41 11.31
CA GLY A 122 -20.70 -35.17 11.99
C GLY A 122 -20.49 -35.28 13.51
N ALA A 123 -19.75 -34.36 14.12
CA ALA A 123 -19.55 -34.28 15.57
C ALA A 123 -19.84 -32.86 16.07
N SER A 124 -20.66 -32.74 17.11
CA SER A 124 -21.02 -31.47 17.75
C SER A 124 -20.80 -31.57 19.25
N ALA A 125 -20.09 -30.61 19.84
CA ALA A 125 -19.87 -30.51 21.27
C ALA A 125 -20.31 -29.14 21.79
N LEU A 126 -21.16 -29.11 22.81
CA LEU A 126 -21.62 -27.90 23.49
C LEU A 126 -21.25 -28.00 24.97
N GLY A 127 -20.34 -27.15 25.43
CA GLY A 127 -20.01 -27.07 26.85
C GLY A 127 -21.22 -26.65 27.67
N GLY A 128 -21.36 -27.18 28.88
CA GLY A 128 -22.42 -26.78 29.80
C GLY A 128 -22.23 -25.36 30.29
N ASP A 129 -23.31 -24.63 30.52
CA ASP A 129 -23.25 -23.29 31.09
C ASP A 129 -22.85 -23.35 32.57
N GLY A 130 -22.11 -22.35 33.05
CA GLY A 130 -21.84 -22.19 34.47
C GLY A 130 -23.08 -21.75 35.25
N GLY A 131 -23.19 -22.20 36.50
CA GLY A 131 -24.25 -21.78 37.40
C GLY A 131 -24.06 -20.34 37.86
N HIS A 132 -25.16 -19.64 38.12
CA HIS A 132 -25.11 -18.29 38.66
C HIS A 132 -24.73 -18.32 40.14
N ALA A 133 -24.11 -17.26 40.65
CA ALA A 133 -23.97 -17.09 42.09
C ALA A 133 -25.35 -16.92 42.77
N GLY A 134 -25.43 -17.29 44.05
CA GLY A 134 -26.64 -17.17 44.87
C GLY A 134 -26.87 -15.74 45.34
N ALA A 135 -28.12 -15.35 45.58
CA ALA A 135 -28.46 -13.98 45.99
C ALA A 135 -28.04 -13.67 47.44
N THR A 136 -27.85 -12.39 47.74
CA THR A 136 -27.71 -11.84 49.11
C THR A 136 -28.85 -10.85 49.33
N LEU A 137 -29.52 -10.95 50.47
CA LEU A 137 -30.70 -10.15 50.81
C LEU A 137 -30.29 -8.97 51.73
N GLY A 138 -30.01 -7.77 51.19
CA GLY A 138 -29.74 -6.55 52.00
C GLY A 138 -28.92 -5.44 51.30
N PHE A 139 -28.91 -4.21 51.86
CA PHE A 139 -28.06 -3.07 51.45
C PHE A 139 -26.81 -2.96 52.38
N PHE A 140 -25.60 -2.71 51.85
CA PHE A 140 -24.31 -3.00 52.51
C PHE A 140 -23.75 -1.96 53.50
N ASN A 141 -23.03 -2.46 54.53
CA ASN A 141 -21.96 -1.82 55.31
C ASN A 141 -20.66 -2.62 55.09
N PHE A 142 -19.54 -1.96 54.82
CA PHE A 142 -18.31 -2.58 54.30
C PHE A 142 -17.31 -2.91 55.41
N THR A 143 -17.25 -4.17 55.86
CA THR A 143 -16.09 -4.67 56.64
C THR A 143 -15.22 -5.61 55.79
N PRO A 144 -13.95 -5.27 55.50
CA PRO A 144 -13.07 -5.97 54.53
C PRO A 144 -12.63 -7.40 54.89
N ALA A 145 -13.22 -8.05 55.88
CA ALA A 145 -12.58 -9.17 56.58
C ALA A 145 -13.04 -10.58 56.16
N ASP A 146 -14.04 -10.75 55.29
CA ASP A 146 -14.50 -12.10 54.88
C ASP A 146 -14.53 -12.30 53.35
N PRO A 147 -13.65 -13.14 52.77
CA PRO A 147 -13.49 -13.32 51.32
C PRO A 147 -14.52 -14.26 50.66
N ALA A 148 -15.55 -14.73 51.37
CA ALA A 148 -16.49 -15.73 50.87
C ALA A 148 -17.70 -15.12 50.11
N TYR A 149 -17.45 -14.48 48.98
CA TYR A 149 -18.52 -13.98 48.09
C TYR A 149 -18.85 -14.99 46.97
N GLY A 150 -20.13 -15.06 46.60
CA GLY A 150 -20.62 -15.94 45.54
C GLY A 150 -20.07 -15.55 44.16
N ASN A 151 -19.21 -16.38 43.59
CA ASN A 151 -18.74 -16.24 42.21
C ASN A 151 -19.64 -16.99 41.23
N GLY A 152 -19.77 -16.48 40.00
CA GLY A 152 -20.38 -17.22 38.91
C GLY A 152 -19.51 -18.41 38.49
N GLY A 153 -20.13 -19.52 38.13
CA GLY A 153 -19.41 -20.70 37.67
C GLY A 153 -18.85 -20.51 36.26
N ASN A 154 -17.62 -20.93 35.98
CA ASN A 154 -17.11 -20.98 34.61
C ASN A 154 -17.95 -21.87 33.68
N GLY A 155 -18.03 -21.51 32.40
CA GLY A 155 -18.62 -22.33 31.36
C GLY A 155 -17.73 -23.52 30.98
N GLY A 156 -18.35 -24.62 30.58
CA GLY A 156 -17.67 -25.87 30.21
C GLY A 156 -16.95 -25.75 28.87
N ALA A 157 -15.78 -26.39 28.74
CA ALA A 157 -15.07 -26.46 27.47
C ALA A 157 -15.75 -27.41 26.47
N ALA A 158 -15.59 -27.17 25.17
CA ALA A 158 -16.11 -28.01 24.11
C ALA A 158 -15.02 -28.49 23.14
N SER A 159 -15.06 -29.78 22.80
CA SER A 159 -14.17 -30.40 21.82
C SER A 159 -14.93 -31.35 20.89
N SER A 160 -14.85 -31.15 19.58
CA SER A 160 -15.47 -32.07 18.61
C SER A 160 -14.46 -32.62 17.60
N LYS A 161 -14.64 -33.88 17.22
CA LYS A 161 -13.80 -34.57 16.24
C LYS A 161 -14.65 -35.44 15.31
N ALA A 162 -14.58 -35.19 14.00
CA ALA A 162 -15.24 -36.02 12.98
C ALA A 162 -14.22 -36.65 12.05
N THR A 163 -14.35 -37.94 11.76
CA THR A 163 -13.47 -38.65 10.82
C THR A 163 -14.28 -39.56 9.90
N THR A 164 -14.11 -39.45 8.58
CA THR A 164 -14.76 -40.37 7.62
C THR A 164 -13.79 -40.87 6.56
N THR A 165 -14.00 -42.09 6.06
CA THR A 165 -13.32 -42.66 4.89
C THR A 165 -14.34 -43.31 3.97
N ALA A 166 -14.32 -43.03 2.66
CA ALA A 166 -15.29 -43.60 1.72
C ALA A 166 -14.73 -43.90 0.32
N VAL A 167 -15.41 -44.83 -0.37
CA VAL A 167 -15.33 -45.04 -1.82
C VAL A 167 -16.41 -44.13 -2.45
N GLY A 168 -16.01 -43.04 -3.09
CA GLY A 168 -16.91 -41.94 -3.46
C GLY A 168 -16.70 -40.70 -2.58
N ASN A 169 -17.66 -39.77 -2.54
CA ASN A 169 -17.48 -38.51 -1.80
C ASN A 169 -17.36 -38.74 -0.29
N ALA A 170 -16.51 -37.96 0.38
CA ALA A 170 -16.28 -38.04 1.83
C ALA A 170 -16.44 -36.65 2.48
N THR A 171 -17.28 -36.55 3.49
CA THR A 171 -17.57 -35.28 4.19
C THR A 171 -17.42 -35.43 5.71
N ALA A 172 -16.59 -34.58 6.33
CA ALA A 172 -16.44 -34.50 7.79
C ALA A 172 -16.84 -33.11 8.30
N LEU A 173 -17.67 -33.05 9.35
CA LEU A 173 -18.10 -31.82 10.01
C LEU A 173 -17.89 -31.92 11.52
N ALA A 174 -17.08 -31.02 12.08
CA ALA A 174 -16.86 -30.91 13.52
C ALA A 174 -17.20 -29.50 14.00
N VAL A 175 -18.12 -29.38 14.96
CA VAL A 175 -18.57 -28.10 15.55
C VAL A 175 -18.38 -28.14 17.06
N ALA A 176 -17.77 -27.12 17.65
CA ALA A 176 -17.59 -27.00 19.10
C ALA A 176 -17.97 -25.62 19.59
N VAL A 177 -18.78 -25.55 20.64
CA VAL A 177 -19.24 -24.30 21.27
C VAL A 177 -19.00 -24.38 22.77
N GLY A 178 -18.14 -23.51 23.30
CA GLY A 178 -17.90 -23.44 24.75
C GLY A 178 -19.16 -22.96 25.49
N GLY A 179 -19.36 -23.45 26.71
CA GLY A 179 -20.49 -23.03 27.55
C GLY A 179 -20.32 -21.59 28.04
N THR A 180 -21.42 -20.90 28.34
CA THR A 180 -21.35 -19.54 28.89
C THR A 180 -20.90 -19.57 30.35
N GLY A 181 -20.16 -18.55 30.77
CA GLY A 181 -19.92 -18.31 32.19
C GLY A 181 -21.21 -17.92 32.91
N GLY A 182 -21.36 -18.37 34.15
CA GLY A 182 -22.47 -18.00 35.02
C GLY A 182 -22.31 -16.57 35.53
N ASP A 183 -23.43 -15.88 35.68
CA ASP A 183 -23.43 -14.50 36.19
C ASP A 183 -23.07 -14.46 37.68
N ALA A 184 -22.51 -13.34 38.10
CA ALA A 184 -22.36 -13.02 39.50
C ALA A 184 -23.62 -12.25 39.98
N ASN A 185 -24.30 -12.80 40.99
CA ASN A 185 -25.46 -12.27 41.72
C ASN A 185 -25.19 -12.40 43.24
N GLY A 186 -25.62 -11.45 44.08
CA GLY A 186 -25.65 -11.56 45.56
C GLY A 186 -24.46 -11.05 46.41
N GLY A 187 -24.54 -9.79 46.84
CA GLY A 187 -23.57 -9.07 47.69
C GLY A 187 -22.11 -8.83 47.25
N ALA A 188 -21.53 -7.71 47.71
CA ALA A 188 -20.34 -7.04 47.16
C ALA A 188 -19.14 -7.95 46.77
N VAL A 189 -18.42 -7.63 45.68
CA VAL A 189 -17.09 -8.17 45.27
C VAL A 189 -17.07 -9.51 44.48
N GLY A 190 -18.22 -10.14 44.17
CA GLY A 190 -18.27 -11.37 43.32
C GLY A 190 -17.76 -11.20 41.87
N ILE A 191 -17.15 -12.26 41.32
CA ILE A 191 -16.66 -12.34 39.92
C ILE A 191 -17.50 -13.34 39.12
N ALA A 192 -17.93 -12.96 37.92
CA ALA A 192 -18.67 -13.83 37.02
C ALA A 192 -17.77 -14.94 36.44
N GLY A 193 -18.40 -15.99 35.89
CA GLY A 193 -17.70 -17.11 35.29
C GLY A 193 -17.06 -16.76 33.96
N VAL A 194 -15.88 -17.28 33.68
CA VAL A 194 -15.24 -17.21 32.35
C VAL A 194 -15.98 -18.11 31.36
N GLY A 195 -16.10 -17.68 30.11
CA GLY A 195 -16.65 -18.50 29.04
C GLY A 195 -15.78 -19.71 28.69
N GLY A 196 -16.40 -20.83 28.33
CA GLY A 196 -15.72 -22.08 27.99
C GLY A 196 -14.91 -21.98 26.69
N ALA A 197 -13.75 -22.63 26.63
CA ALA A 197 -12.95 -22.71 25.41
C ALA A 197 -13.52 -23.73 24.40
N ALA A 198 -13.24 -23.54 23.10
CA ALA A 198 -13.70 -24.44 22.04
C ALA A 198 -12.59 -24.87 21.07
N THR A 199 -12.63 -26.15 20.68
CA THR A 199 -11.75 -26.76 19.67
C THR A 199 -12.54 -27.75 18.79
N ALA A 200 -12.24 -27.83 17.50
CA ALA A 200 -12.88 -28.78 16.58
C ALA A 200 -11.84 -29.39 15.63
N ALA A 201 -12.10 -30.60 15.12
CA ALA A 201 -11.27 -31.26 14.11
C ALA A 201 -12.09 -32.16 13.18
N ALA A 202 -11.99 -31.94 11.86
CA ALA A 202 -12.64 -32.73 10.83
C ALA A 202 -11.61 -33.34 9.87
N SER A 203 -11.71 -34.64 9.61
CA SER A 203 -10.83 -35.37 8.69
C SER A 203 -11.65 -36.24 7.74
N ALA A 204 -11.46 -36.07 6.44
CA ALA A 204 -12.16 -36.86 5.43
C ALA A 204 -11.18 -37.47 4.41
N THR A 205 -11.36 -38.76 4.11
CA THR A 205 -10.55 -39.47 3.10
C THR A 205 -11.47 -40.05 2.04
N SER A 206 -11.19 -39.77 0.77
CA SER A 206 -11.91 -40.35 -0.36
C SER A 206 -10.97 -41.15 -1.24
N LEU A 207 -11.41 -42.34 -1.68
CA LEU A 207 -10.63 -43.17 -2.60
C LEU A 207 -10.82 -42.79 -4.08
N THR A 208 -11.92 -42.13 -4.45
CA THR A 208 -12.28 -41.87 -5.86
C THR A 208 -13.07 -40.59 -6.10
N GLY A 209 -13.58 -39.96 -5.04
CA GLY A 209 -14.50 -38.81 -5.11
C GLY A 209 -13.94 -37.56 -4.44
N ASN A 210 -14.81 -36.58 -4.23
CA ASN A 210 -14.45 -35.30 -3.65
C ASN A 210 -14.41 -35.39 -2.12
N VAL A 211 -13.61 -34.53 -1.51
CA VAL A 211 -13.44 -34.44 -0.06
C VAL A 211 -13.89 -33.07 0.44
N SER A 212 -14.69 -33.07 1.50
CA SER A 212 -15.05 -31.87 2.25
C SER A 212 -14.77 -32.08 3.74
N ALA A 213 -14.03 -31.17 4.37
CA ALA A 213 -13.82 -31.19 5.81
C ALA A 213 -14.00 -29.80 6.42
N THR A 214 -14.89 -29.69 7.39
CA THR A 214 -15.24 -28.42 8.06
C THR A 214 -15.05 -28.54 9.56
N ALA A 215 -14.22 -27.68 10.14
CA ALA A 215 -14.03 -27.57 11.58
C ALA A 215 -14.40 -26.15 12.06
N GLU A 216 -15.35 -26.07 12.99
CA GLU A 216 -15.83 -24.80 13.57
C GLU A 216 -15.72 -24.81 15.08
N ALA A 217 -15.11 -23.77 15.65
CA ALA A 217 -15.00 -23.60 17.09
C ALA A 217 -15.45 -22.19 17.50
N THR A 218 -16.33 -22.11 18.50
CA THR A 218 -16.82 -20.85 19.08
C THR A 218 -16.62 -20.88 20.59
N GLY A 219 -15.83 -19.96 21.13
CA GLY A 219 -15.68 -19.79 22.57
C GLY A 219 -16.98 -19.32 23.22
N GLY A 220 -17.24 -19.75 24.45
CA GLY A 220 -18.41 -19.34 25.23
C GLY A 220 -18.33 -17.88 25.68
N ALA A 221 -19.46 -17.23 25.89
CA ALA A 221 -19.48 -15.88 26.46
C ALA A 221 -19.05 -15.89 27.93
N GLY A 222 -18.40 -14.84 28.39
CA GLY A 222 -18.19 -14.60 29.82
C GLY A 222 -19.50 -14.22 30.51
N GLY A 223 -19.63 -14.56 31.79
CA GLY A 223 -20.78 -14.19 32.61
C GLY A 223 -20.80 -12.69 32.93
N ASN A 224 -21.98 -12.16 33.21
CA ASN A 224 -22.20 -10.75 33.56
C ASN A 224 -22.12 -10.53 35.07
N GLY A 225 -21.80 -9.30 35.48
CA GLY A 225 -22.07 -8.80 36.83
C GLY A 225 -23.44 -8.11 36.88
N ALA A 226 -24.32 -8.49 37.81
CA ALA A 226 -25.73 -8.08 37.78
C ALA A 226 -26.16 -6.93 38.73
N ALA A 227 -25.29 -6.36 39.59
CA ALA A 227 -25.67 -5.28 40.52
C ALA A 227 -24.51 -4.31 40.92
N ILE A 228 -24.64 -3.53 42.01
CA ILE A 228 -23.63 -2.52 42.43
C ILE A 228 -22.33 -3.19 42.95
N ALA A 229 -21.18 -2.88 42.34
CA ALA A 229 -19.84 -3.46 42.60
C ALA A 229 -19.56 -4.90 42.04
N TRP A 230 -20.08 -5.23 40.85
CA TRP A 230 -20.05 -6.58 40.27
C TRP A 230 -19.23 -6.68 38.99
N ARG A 231 -18.58 -7.83 38.84
CA ARG A 231 -17.47 -8.02 37.92
C ARG A 231 -17.83 -9.07 36.87
N GLY A 232 -17.98 -8.66 35.61
CA GLY A 232 -18.08 -9.55 34.47
C GLY A 232 -16.77 -10.32 34.25
N ALA A 233 -16.79 -11.28 33.34
CA ALA A 233 -15.63 -12.09 33.00
C ALA A 233 -15.36 -12.19 31.50
N ARG A 234 -14.15 -12.61 31.12
CA ARG A 234 -13.73 -12.72 29.73
C ARG A 234 -14.48 -13.81 28.96
N GLY A 235 -14.53 -13.63 27.65
CA GLY A 235 -14.98 -14.67 26.73
C GLY A 235 -13.99 -15.82 26.60
N GLY A 236 -14.52 -16.99 26.23
CA GLY A 236 -13.74 -18.19 25.94
C GLY A 236 -12.97 -18.09 24.62
N ASN A 237 -11.82 -18.76 24.54
CA ASN A 237 -11.03 -18.79 23.31
C ASN A 237 -11.52 -19.87 22.34
N ALA A 238 -11.33 -19.65 21.04
CA ALA A 238 -11.47 -20.67 20.00
C ALA A 238 -10.13 -20.91 19.31
N THR A 239 -9.72 -22.17 19.20
CA THR A 239 -8.43 -22.53 18.59
C THR A 239 -8.56 -23.73 17.67
N LEU A 240 -8.13 -23.56 16.43
CA LEU A 240 -8.07 -24.57 15.39
C LEU A 240 -6.63 -24.65 14.85
N THR A 241 -6.03 -25.83 14.96
CA THR A 241 -4.68 -26.10 14.46
C THR A 241 -4.69 -27.38 13.65
N ASN A 242 -4.48 -27.26 12.35
CA ASN A 242 -4.59 -28.35 11.39
C ASN A 242 -5.90 -29.14 11.56
N ALA A 243 -6.98 -28.39 11.83
CA ALA A 243 -8.26 -28.94 12.26
C ALA A 243 -9.08 -29.52 11.12
N ALA A 244 -9.00 -28.95 9.92
CA ALA A 244 -9.61 -29.54 8.72
C ALA A 244 -8.54 -30.25 7.89
N ARG A 245 -8.76 -31.54 7.61
CA ARG A 245 -7.87 -32.37 6.80
C ARG A 245 -8.65 -33.14 5.75
N GLY A 246 -8.08 -33.27 4.56
CA GLY A 246 -8.70 -33.96 3.45
C GLY A 246 -7.67 -34.59 2.53
N THR A 247 -7.94 -35.81 2.06
CA THR A 247 -7.11 -36.48 1.05
C THR A 247 -7.97 -37.27 0.07
N THR A 248 -7.69 -37.12 -1.23
CA THR A 248 -8.38 -37.84 -2.31
C THR A 248 -7.41 -38.33 -3.37
N ALA A 249 -7.76 -39.39 -4.10
CA ALA A 249 -7.06 -39.82 -5.32
C ALA A 249 -7.76 -39.22 -6.56
N GLY A 250 -7.32 -38.03 -6.98
CA GLY A 250 -7.76 -37.40 -8.24
C GLY A 250 -9.03 -36.54 -8.16
N GLY A 251 -9.80 -36.61 -7.06
CA GLY A 251 -10.92 -35.69 -6.80
C GLY A 251 -10.47 -34.30 -6.35
N THR A 252 -11.42 -33.46 -5.97
CA THR A 252 -11.16 -32.15 -5.36
C THR A 252 -11.17 -32.22 -3.83
N VAL A 253 -10.45 -31.29 -3.18
CA VAL A 253 -10.40 -31.17 -1.72
C VAL A 253 -10.88 -29.78 -1.31
N THR A 254 -11.92 -29.73 -0.47
CA THR A 254 -12.47 -28.51 0.11
C THR A 254 -12.29 -28.53 1.63
N LEU A 255 -11.58 -27.55 2.19
CA LEU A 255 -11.32 -27.46 3.63
C LEU A 255 -11.78 -26.13 4.21
N THR A 256 -12.51 -26.18 5.32
CA THR A 256 -12.96 -25.00 6.05
C THR A 256 -12.53 -25.07 7.52
N GLN A 257 -11.89 -24.02 8.02
CA GLN A 257 -11.63 -23.82 9.45
C GLN A 257 -12.12 -22.45 9.90
N ARG A 258 -12.97 -22.41 10.92
CA ARG A 258 -13.54 -21.17 11.46
C ARG A 258 -13.45 -21.12 12.98
N ALA A 259 -12.64 -20.20 13.50
CA ALA A 259 -12.53 -19.93 14.93
C ALA A 259 -13.26 -18.62 15.29
N THR A 260 -14.11 -18.63 16.32
CA THR A 260 -14.79 -17.43 16.83
C THR A 260 -14.56 -17.31 18.34
N GLY A 261 -13.97 -16.22 18.79
CA GLY A 261 -13.80 -15.94 20.21
C GLY A 261 -15.14 -15.62 20.88
N GLY A 262 -15.30 -16.02 22.13
CA GLY A 262 -16.47 -15.69 22.93
C GLY A 262 -16.50 -14.22 23.34
N LYS A 263 -17.67 -13.65 23.55
CA LYS A 263 -17.78 -12.26 24.04
C LYS A 263 -17.40 -12.15 25.52
N GLY A 264 -16.83 -11.03 25.93
CA GLY A 264 -16.69 -10.67 27.33
C GLY A 264 -18.04 -10.33 27.96
N GLY A 265 -18.18 -10.55 29.26
CA GLY A 265 -19.37 -10.24 30.05
C GLY A 265 -19.39 -8.79 30.54
N ASN A 266 -20.58 -8.25 30.77
CA ASN A 266 -20.75 -6.85 31.16
C ASN A 266 -20.53 -6.62 32.67
N ASN A 267 -20.12 -5.40 33.05
CA ASN A 267 -20.11 -4.97 34.46
C ASN A 267 -21.29 -4.01 34.73
N SER A 268 -21.79 -4.02 35.96
CA SER A 268 -22.79 -3.08 36.46
C SER A 268 -22.15 -1.97 37.32
N ASP A 269 -22.92 -0.92 37.61
CA ASP A 269 -22.51 0.36 38.20
C ASP A 269 -21.66 0.24 39.48
N SER A 270 -20.61 1.06 39.63
CA SER A 270 -19.71 1.09 40.80
C SER A 270 -19.41 2.53 41.18
N THR A 271 -20.26 3.13 42.02
CA THR A 271 -20.06 4.48 42.58
C THR A 271 -19.49 4.48 44.01
N ILE A 272 -19.10 3.32 44.58
CA ILE A 272 -18.72 3.22 46.00
C ILE A 272 -17.18 3.07 46.16
N PRO A 273 -16.45 4.12 46.62
CA PRO A 273 -15.04 3.99 47.03
C PRO A 273 -14.91 3.03 48.23
N PRO A 274 -13.84 2.22 48.36
CA PRO A 274 -12.58 2.23 47.61
C PRO A 274 -12.48 1.21 46.44
N PHE A 275 -13.57 0.58 46.01
CA PHE A 275 -13.52 -0.59 45.11
C PHE A 275 -13.41 -0.25 43.61
N GLN A 276 -13.12 1.01 43.26
CA GLN A 276 -13.04 1.51 41.89
C GLN A 276 -11.83 0.96 41.10
N ASP A 277 -10.79 0.46 41.79
CA ASP A 277 -9.53 -0.02 41.19
C ASP A 277 -9.43 -1.56 41.04
N LEU A 278 -10.48 -2.33 41.37
CA LEU A 278 -10.42 -3.78 41.21
C LEU A 278 -10.71 -4.21 39.76
N ALA A 279 -9.67 -4.14 38.91
CA ALA A 279 -9.72 -4.50 37.49
C ALA A 279 -10.23 -5.94 37.22
N THR A 280 -11.09 -6.10 36.22
CA THR A 280 -11.65 -7.39 35.77
C THR A 280 -11.27 -7.68 34.34
N ASP A 281 -10.81 -8.89 34.03
CA ASP A 281 -10.61 -9.28 32.64
C ASP A 281 -11.97 -9.57 31.97
N VAL A 282 -12.61 -8.57 31.36
CA VAL A 282 -13.81 -8.72 30.51
C VAL A 282 -13.48 -8.62 29.02
N ARG A 283 -12.23 -8.94 28.66
CA ARG A 283 -11.82 -8.96 27.25
C ARG A 283 -12.60 -9.99 26.46
N GLY A 284 -12.71 -9.72 25.17
CA GLY A 284 -13.18 -10.71 24.22
C GLY A 284 -12.22 -11.88 24.10
N GLY A 285 -12.78 -13.07 23.86
CA GLY A 285 -12.02 -14.28 23.63
C GLY A 285 -11.19 -14.21 22.34
N LYS A 286 -10.03 -14.85 22.34
CA LYS A 286 -9.15 -14.92 21.16
C LYS A 286 -9.63 -15.99 20.17
N ALA A 287 -9.41 -15.75 18.88
CA ALA A 287 -9.66 -16.72 17.82
C ALA A 287 -8.39 -17.01 17.02
N VAL A 288 -8.04 -18.29 16.87
CA VAL A 288 -6.86 -18.73 16.12
C VAL A 288 -7.22 -19.88 15.18
N SER A 289 -6.87 -19.77 13.91
CA SER A 289 -7.09 -20.78 12.88
C SER A 289 -5.84 -20.95 12.02
N THR A 290 -5.18 -22.11 12.14
CA THR A 290 -3.89 -22.38 11.46
C THR A 290 -3.96 -23.69 10.69
N LEU A 291 -3.51 -23.69 9.43
CA LEU A 291 -3.47 -24.87 8.58
C LEU A 291 -2.17 -24.96 7.79
N VAL A 292 -1.52 -26.10 7.88
CA VAL A 292 -0.43 -26.52 7.00
C VAL A 292 -0.90 -27.75 6.23
N LEU A 293 -0.90 -27.67 4.90
CA LEU A 293 -1.32 -28.76 4.02
C LEU A 293 -0.33 -28.94 2.88
N GLU A 294 0.03 -30.20 2.65
CA GLU A 294 0.70 -30.65 1.44
C GLU A 294 -0.15 -31.74 0.82
N ASP A 295 -0.61 -31.53 -0.42
CA ASP A 295 -1.41 -32.51 -1.16
C ASP A 295 -0.76 -32.76 -2.53
N ARG A 296 -0.55 -34.04 -2.87
CA ARG A 296 0.11 -34.46 -4.11
C ARG A 296 -0.84 -35.13 -5.10
N THR A 297 -2.10 -35.34 -4.75
CA THR A 297 -3.01 -36.25 -5.47
C THR A 297 -4.31 -35.60 -5.91
N ALA A 298 -4.79 -34.58 -5.19
CA ALA A 298 -5.98 -33.80 -5.53
C ALA A 298 -5.82 -33.07 -6.86
N SER A 299 -6.90 -33.01 -7.65
CA SER A 299 -6.95 -32.26 -8.91
C SER A 299 -7.16 -30.76 -8.70
N ALA A 300 -7.73 -30.35 -7.56
CA ALA A 300 -7.86 -28.96 -7.13
C ALA A 300 -8.03 -28.87 -5.61
N LEU A 301 -7.64 -27.73 -5.05
CA LEU A 301 -7.68 -27.44 -3.62
C LEU A 301 -8.43 -26.13 -3.38
N THR A 302 -9.51 -26.18 -2.61
CA THR A 302 -10.29 -25.01 -2.18
C THR A 302 -10.26 -24.89 -0.66
N LEU A 303 -9.78 -23.75 -0.13
CA LEU A 303 -9.60 -23.58 1.31
C LEU A 303 -10.20 -22.27 1.83
N ASN A 304 -10.90 -22.33 2.96
CA ASN A 304 -11.44 -21.18 3.67
C ASN A 304 -11.02 -21.22 5.15
N ILE A 305 -10.11 -20.32 5.55
CA ILE A 305 -9.56 -20.24 6.90
C ILE A 305 -9.95 -18.89 7.50
N SER A 306 -10.72 -18.90 8.58
CA SER A 306 -11.24 -17.69 9.20
C SER A 306 -11.09 -17.67 10.71
N SER A 307 -10.85 -16.47 11.26
CA SER A 307 -10.81 -16.21 12.69
C SER A 307 -11.53 -14.89 12.99
N LEU A 308 -12.42 -14.90 13.98
CA LEU A 308 -13.13 -13.72 14.48
C LEU A 308 -12.92 -13.59 15.98
N GLY A 309 -12.25 -12.54 16.43
CA GLY A 309 -12.09 -12.25 17.86
C GLY A 309 -13.43 -11.91 18.50
N GLY A 310 -13.59 -12.25 19.78
CA GLY A 310 -14.79 -11.88 20.53
C GLY A 310 -14.81 -10.40 20.88
N ASP A 311 -15.98 -9.78 20.98
CA ASP A 311 -16.10 -8.42 21.51
C ASP A 311 -15.82 -8.42 23.02
N SER A 312 -15.29 -7.34 23.57
CA SER A 312 -15.21 -7.20 25.03
C SER A 312 -16.60 -6.92 25.63
N GLY A 313 -16.71 -7.08 26.94
CA GLY A 313 -17.86 -6.60 27.70
C GLY A 313 -17.89 -5.08 27.82
N ASN A 314 -19.06 -4.52 28.14
CA ASN A 314 -19.20 -3.10 28.43
C ASN A 314 -19.09 -2.84 29.95
N PRO A 315 -18.09 -2.08 30.43
CA PRO A 315 -18.09 -1.66 31.82
C PRO A 315 -19.09 -0.51 32.03
N ALA A 316 -19.70 -0.42 33.22
CA ALA A 316 -20.53 0.74 33.59
C ALA A 316 -19.69 1.99 33.94
N PHE A 317 -18.54 1.80 34.60
CA PHE A 317 -17.52 2.82 34.95
C PHE A 317 -16.12 2.18 34.95
N GLY A 318 -15.04 2.92 34.62
CA GLY A 318 -13.65 2.45 34.71
C GLY A 318 -12.90 2.35 33.37
N THR A 319 -11.81 1.57 33.31
CA THR A 319 -11.06 1.31 32.07
C THR A 319 -11.87 0.40 31.14
N ALA A 320 -12.18 0.82 29.92
CA ALA A 320 -12.70 -0.11 28.91
C ALA A 320 -11.63 -1.13 28.51
N TYR A 321 -12.08 -2.31 28.09
CA TYR A 321 -11.24 -3.47 27.86
C TYR A 321 -11.10 -3.80 26.39
N ASP A 322 -10.04 -4.51 26.07
CA ASP A 322 -9.70 -4.83 24.70
C ASP A 322 -10.63 -5.88 24.07
N GLY A 323 -10.89 -5.70 22.78
CA GLY A 323 -11.48 -6.74 21.96
C GLY A 323 -10.54 -7.94 21.79
N GLY A 324 -11.12 -9.11 21.53
CA GLY A 324 -10.39 -10.35 21.28
C GLY A 324 -9.56 -10.28 19.99
N ALA A 325 -8.32 -10.77 20.02
CA ALA A 325 -7.48 -10.85 18.84
C ALA A 325 -7.87 -12.03 17.92
N ALA A 326 -7.63 -11.88 16.62
CA ALA A 326 -7.85 -12.91 15.61
C ALA A 326 -6.59 -13.19 14.79
N ALA A 327 -6.25 -14.48 14.62
CA ALA A 327 -5.10 -14.90 13.83
C ALA A 327 -5.44 -16.08 12.91
N SER A 328 -5.28 -15.88 11.59
CA SER A 328 -5.46 -16.92 10.57
C SER A 328 -4.19 -17.13 9.77
N ALA A 329 -3.75 -18.38 9.61
CA ALA A 329 -2.57 -18.71 8.82
C ALA A 329 -2.76 -19.96 7.97
N LEU A 330 -2.36 -19.89 6.70
CA LEU A 330 -2.38 -20.99 5.75
C LEU A 330 -0.99 -21.19 5.12
N THR A 331 -0.48 -22.41 5.14
CA THR A 331 0.63 -22.84 4.29
C THR A 331 0.16 -24.02 3.45
N LEU A 332 0.15 -23.87 2.14
CA LEU A 332 -0.41 -24.85 1.21
C LEU A 332 0.60 -25.17 0.10
N THR A 333 0.83 -26.46 -0.13
CA THR A 333 1.60 -26.94 -1.28
C THR A 333 0.78 -27.96 -2.07
N ALA A 334 0.51 -27.67 -3.34
CA ALA A 334 -0.14 -28.56 -4.29
C ALA A 334 0.90 -29.19 -5.23
N GLY A 335 1.21 -30.47 -5.01
CA GLY A 335 2.24 -31.21 -5.73
C GLY A 335 1.79 -31.78 -7.08
N ARG A 336 0.48 -31.95 -7.30
CA ARG A 336 -0.02 -32.47 -8.58
C ARG A 336 0.11 -31.41 -9.68
N SER A 337 0.74 -31.78 -10.80
CA SER A 337 0.84 -30.92 -11.99
C SER A 337 -0.54 -30.47 -12.45
N GLY A 338 -0.70 -29.17 -12.71
CA GLY A 338 -1.95 -28.57 -13.17
C GLY A 338 -3.03 -28.46 -12.09
N ALA A 339 -2.77 -28.85 -10.83
CA ALA A 339 -3.74 -28.66 -9.77
C ALA A 339 -3.89 -27.17 -9.41
N GLY A 340 -5.12 -26.69 -9.43
CA GLY A 340 -5.46 -25.33 -9.06
C GLY A 340 -5.55 -25.16 -7.54
N ILE A 341 -5.15 -23.99 -7.06
CA ILE A 341 -5.37 -23.54 -5.68
C ILE A 341 -6.36 -22.38 -5.70
N ASP A 342 -7.38 -22.45 -4.85
CA ASP A 342 -8.25 -21.33 -4.50
C ASP A 342 -8.34 -21.20 -2.98
N ALA A 343 -7.80 -20.13 -2.41
CA ALA A 343 -7.67 -19.98 -0.96
C ALA A 343 -8.14 -18.61 -0.48
N LEU A 344 -9.00 -18.62 0.54
CA LEU A 344 -9.44 -17.45 1.29
C LEU A 344 -8.96 -17.55 2.74
N VAL A 345 -8.23 -16.54 3.22
CA VAL A 345 -7.80 -16.43 4.62
C VAL A 345 -8.30 -15.12 5.20
N THR A 346 -9.09 -15.16 6.27
CA THR A 346 -9.65 -13.97 6.92
C THR A 346 -9.35 -13.93 8.41
N ALA A 347 -9.04 -12.75 8.93
CA ALA A 347 -8.95 -12.50 10.38
C ALA A 347 -9.64 -11.17 10.71
N ALA A 348 -10.52 -11.17 11.70
CA ALA A 348 -11.21 -9.97 12.17
C ALA A 348 -11.11 -9.86 13.69
N GLY A 349 -10.54 -8.76 14.19
CA GLY A 349 -10.47 -8.50 15.63
C GLY A 349 -11.84 -8.14 16.20
N GLY A 350 -12.09 -8.49 17.46
CA GLY A 350 -13.32 -8.12 18.15
C GLY A 350 -13.34 -6.65 18.56
N ALA A 351 -14.53 -6.08 18.75
CA ALA A 351 -14.65 -4.69 19.19
C ALA A 351 -14.30 -4.53 20.69
N SER A 352 -13.80 -3.36 21.07
CA SER A 352 -13.65 -2.97 22.47
C SER A 352 -14.97 -2.43 23.04
N GLY A 353 -15.04 -2.35 24.36
CA GLY A 353 -16.11 -1.67 25.09
C GLY A 353 -16.00 -0.16 24.90
N PHE A 354 -17.13 0.54 25.04
CA PHE A 354 -17.23 1.99 24.85
C PHE A 354 -17.47 2.70 26.19
N GLN A 355 -16.65 3.69 26.53
CA GLN A 355 -16.87 4.60 27.66
C GLN A 355 -16.46 6.05 27.33
N TYR A 356 -17.12 7.00 28.00
CA TYR A 356 -16.96 8.45 27.78
C TYR A 356 -15.54 9.00 28.08
N ASN A 357 -14.74 8.33 28.92
CA ASN A 357 -13.43 8.86 29.38
C ASN A 357 -12.24 7.89 29.27
N ASN A 358 -12.45 6.60 28.99
CA ASN A 358 -11.38 5.61 28.95
C ASN A 358 -11.81 4.42 28.08
N SER A 359 -11.35 4.42 26.82
CA SER A 359 -11.82 3.49 25.78
C SER A 359 -10.76 2.42 25.47
N GLY A 360 -11.19 1.18 25.29
CA GLY A 360 -10.30 0.02 25.12
C GLY A 360 -9.72 -0.03 23.71
N THR A 361 -8.73 -0.89 23.48
CA THR A 361 -8.22 -1.10 22.12
C THR A 361 -9.06 -2.18 21.41
N GLY A 362 -9.40 -1.95 20.14
CA GLY A 362 -10.00 -3.00 19.33
C GLY A 362 -9.02 -4.16 19.13
N GLY A 363 -9.54 -5.38 18.98
CA GLY A 363 -8.71 -6.57 18.81
C GLY A 363 -7.83 -6.50 17.58
N ALA A 364 -6.57 -6.96 17.68
CA ALA A 364 -5.69 -7.06 16.52
C ALA A 364 -6.09 -8.22 15.58
N ALA A 365 -5.85 -8.04 14.29
CA ALA A 365 -6.11 -9.06 13.26
C ALA A 365 -4.85 -9.37 12.45
N THR A 366 -4.52 -10.66 12.32
CA THR A 366 -3.42 -11.13 11.47
C THR A 366 -3.88 -12.25 10.56
N ALA A 367 -3.77 -12.06 9.25
CA ALA A 367 -4.10 -13.07 8.24
C ALA A 367 -2.90 -13.33 7.34
N SER A 368 -2.55 -14.59 7.10
CA SER A 368 -1.42 -14.94 6.24
C SER A 368 -1.67 -16.20 5.41
N ALA A 369 -1.17 -16.20 4.16
CA ALA A 369 -1.20 -17.34 3.27
C ALA A 369 0.14 -17.48 2.52
N ASP A 370 0.65 -18.71 2.45
CA ASP A 370 1.77 -19.12 1.60
C ASP A 370 1.29 -20.28 0.70
N LEU A 371 1.08 -19.99 -0.57
CA LEU A 371 0.44 -20.87 -1.55
C LEU A 371 1.45 -21.27 -2.63
N ARG A 372 1.80 -22.55 -2.68
CA ARG A 372 2.70 -23.13 -3.69
C ARG A 372 1.95 -24.13 -4.55
N GLY A 373 1.68 -23.81 -5.82
CA GLY A 373 0.98 -24.68 -6.74
C GLY A 373 1.80 -25.07 -7.96
N ASN A 374 1.58 -26.26 -8.51
CA ASN A 374 2.09 -26.66 -9.82
C ASN A 374 1.11 -26.34 -10.97
N GLY A 375 0.17 -25.42 -10.72
CA GLY A 375 -0.83 -24.91 -11.66
C GLY A 375 -1.22 -23.48 -11.28
N ALA A 376 -2.43 -23.06 -11.68
CA ALA A 376 -2.96 -21.73 -11.34
C ALA A 376 -3.17 -21.58 -9.82
N VAL A 377 -2.85 -20.40 -9.30
CA VAL A 377 -3.02 -20.07 -7.89
C VAL A 377 -3.88 -18.83 -7.77
N ASN A 378 -4.94 -18.92 -6.99
CA ASN A 378 -5.79 -17.80 -6.58
C ASN A 378 -5.79 -17.68 -5.06
N GLY A 379 -5.28 -16.56 -4.55
CA GLY A 379 -5.20 -16.31 -3.11
C GLY A 379 -5.86 -15.00 -2.73
N ARG A 380 -6.67 -15.01 -1.67
CA ARG A 380 -7.24 -13.80 -1.07
C ARG A 380 -7.02 -13.81 0.44
N VAL A 381 -6.45 -12.72 0.96
CA VAL A 381 -6.12 -12.57 2.39
C VAL A 381 -6.70 -11.26 2.92
N LEU A 382 -7.55 -11.32 3.95
CA LEU A 382 -8.18 -10.15 4.57
C LEU A 382 -7.86 -10.11 6.07
N ALA A 383 -7.41 -8.95 6.56
CA ALA A 383 -7.29 -8.67 7.99
C ALA A 383 -8.02 -7.37 8.34
N THR A 384 -8.93 -7.43 9.31
CA THR A 384 -9.68 -6.26 9.80
C THR A 384 -9.52 -6.12 11.30
N GLY A 385 -8.88 -5.05 11.75
CA GLY A 385 -8.77 -4.73 13.17
C GLY A 385 -10.14 -4.43 13.78
N GLY A 386 -10.31 -4.76 15.06
CA GLY A 386 -11.53 -4.47 15.79
C GLY A 386 -11.70 -2.97 16.04
N ASN A 387 -12.94 -2.50 16.12
CA ASN A 387 -13.22 -1.10 16.48
C ASN A 387 -13.00 -0.89 17.98
N GLY A 388 -12.60 0.32 18.38
CA GLY A 388 -12.47 0.64 19.80
C GLY A 388 -12.20 2.11 20.05
N GLY A 389 -11.74 2.45 21.26
CA GLY A 389 -11.17 3.76 21.54
C GLY A 389 -9.98 4.06 20.64
N TYR A 390 -9.08 3.08 20.61
CA TYR A 390 -8.04 2.94 19.61
C TYR A 390 -8.40 1.74 18.74
N GLY A 391 -8.40 1.91 17.42
CA GLY A 391 -8.63 0.82 16.50
C GLY A 391 -7.57 -0.27 16.59
N GLY A 392 -7.99 -1.53 16.46
CA GLY A 392 -7.06 -2.66 16.41
C GLY A 392 -6.21 -2.65 15.15
N ASN A 393 -4.96 -3.10 15.26
CA ASN A 393 -4.06 -3.21 14.12
C ASN A 393 -4.44 -4.38 13.19
N ALA A 394 -4.19 -4.23 11.89
CA ALA A 394 -4.42 -5.26 10.89
C ALA A 394 -3.16 -5.57 10.08
N THR A 395 -2.84 -6.85 9.92
CA THR A 395 -1.75 -7.32 9.06
C THR A 395 -2.23 -8.45 8.17
N ALA A 396 -2.14 -8.27 6.86
CA ALA A 396 -2.49 -9.26 5.85
C ALA A 396 -1.26 -9.56 4.96
N SER A 397 -0.96 -10.83 4.72
CA SER A 397 0.17 -11.24 3.88
C SER A 397 -0.17 -12.43 2.98
N LEU A 398 0.14 -12.32 1.69
CA LEU A 398 0.04 -13.42 0.72
C LEU A 398 1.37 -13.62 0.00
N ARG A 399 1.87 -14.86 0.01
CA ARG A 399 2.89 -15.34 -0.92
C ARG A 399 2.24 -16.38 -1.82
N GLY A 400 2.22 -16.14 -3.12
CA GLY A 400 1.66 -17.06 -4.11
C GLY A 400 2.70 -17.44 -5.15
N SER A 401 2.88 -18.73 -5.42
CA SER A 401 3.77 -19.20 -6.48
C SER A 401 3.15 -20.35 -7.27
N GLY A 402 3.26 -20.33 -8.59
CA GLY A 402 2.93 -21.51 -9.39
C GLY A 402 3.25 -21.43 -10.88
N ALA A 403 2.97 -22.52 -11.58
CA ALA A 403 3.11 -22.62 -13.03
C ALA A 403 1.88 -21.99 -13.70
N GLY A 404 2.05 -20.90 -14.47
CA GLY A 404 0.96 -20.13 -15.06
C GLY A 404 0.65 -18.79 -14.36
N THR A 405 -0.60 -18.33 -14.44
CA THR A 405 -1.04 -17.07 -13.81
C THR A 405 -1.25 -17.24 -12.31
N VAL A 406 -0.60 -16.39 -11.52
CA VAL A 406 -0.84 -16.29 -10.07
C VAL A 406 -1.68 -15.06 -9.78
N ARG A 407 -2.84 -15.24 -9.15
CA ARG A 407 -3.74 -14.17 -8.72
C ARG A 407 -3.69 -13.98 -7.21
N GLY A 408 -3.59 -12.74 -6.76
CA GLY A 408 -3.48 -12.43 -5.35
C GLY A 408 -4.11 -11.11 -4.93
N THR A 409 -5.00 -11.14 -3.95
CA THR A 409 -5.57 -9.95 -3.32
C THR A 409 -5.28 -9.95 -1.83
N VAL A 410 -4.74 -8.85 -1.32
CA VAL A 410 -4.42 -8.67 0.11
C VAL A 410 -5.04 -7.38 0.61
N GLU A 411 -5.91 -7.47 1.60
CA GLU A 411 -6.61 -6.33 2.19
C GLU A 411 -6.34 -6.28 3.69
N ALA A 412 -5.82 -5.15 4.19
CA ALA A 412 -5.64 -4.89 5.61
C ALA A 412 -6.37 -3.59 6.00
N SER A 413 -7.31 -3.66 6.92
CA SER A 413 -7.99 -2.47 7.45
C SER A 413 -7.83 -2.40 8.96
N GLY A 414 -7.18 -1.35 9.46
CA GLY A 414 -7.19 -1.01 10.87
C GLY A 414 -8.62 -0.77 11.33
N GLY A 415 -8.90 -1.08 12.60
CA GLY A 415 -10.20 -0.78 13.20
C GLY A 415 -10.40 0.73 13.34
N ALA A 416 -11.66 1.17 13.43
CA ALA A 416 -11.97 2.58 13.65
C ALA A 416 -11.86 2.95 15.14
N GLY A 417 -11.27 4.13 15.41
CA GLY A 417 -11.27 4.76 16.73
C GLY A 417 -12.57 5.56 16.96
N GLN A 418 -13.22 5.35 18.10
CA GLN A 418 -14.53 5.93 18.47
C GLN A 418 -14.43 6.94 19.65
N ASP A 419 -13.24 7.44 19.97
CA ASP A 419 -13.05 8.36 21.11
C ASP A 419 -13.79 9.70 20.90
N ASN A 420 -14.62 10.08 21.88
CA ASN A 420 -15.55 11.21 21.82
C ASN A 420 -15.11 12.41 22.67
N ARG A 421 -13.90 12.37 23.26
CA ARG A 421 -13.38 13.38 24.21
C ARG A 421 -13.09 14.75 23.58
N SER A 422 -12.87 14.83 22.27
CA SER A 422 -12.65 16.08 21.54
C SER A 422 -12.91 15.90 20.05
N VAL A 423 -13.37 16.94 19.35
CA VAL A 423 -13.41 16.95 17.87
C VAL A 423 -12.00 16.71 17.28
N LEU A 424 -10.94 16.97 18.05
CA LEU A 424 -9.55 16.74 17.69
C LEU A 424 -9.10 15.28 17.94
N ASP A 425 -9.70 14.53 18.88
CA ASP A 425 -9.30 13.14 19.20
C ASP A 425 -10.14 12.08 18.46
N LYS A 426 -11.08 12.51 17.61
CA LYS A 426 -11.86 11.63 16.75
C LYS A 426 -10.91 10.97 15.75
N ASN A 427 -11.02 9.65 15.59
CA ASN A 427 -10.41 8.83 14.52
C ASN A 427 -9.01 8.22 14.80
N ASN A 428 -8.75 7.65 15.98
CA ASN A 428 -7.56 6.79 16.17
C ASN A 428 -7.73 5.43 15.47
N TYR A 429 -7.52 5.38 14.15
CA TYR A 429 -7.51 4.12 13.43
C TYR A 429 -6.33 3.24 13.84
N GLY A 430 -6.51 1.93 13.81
CA GLY A 430 -5.39 0.99 13.91
C GLY A 430 -4.46 1.09 12.70
N ALA A 431 -3.20 0.67 12.86
CA ALA A 431 -2.27 0.54 11.74
C ALA A 431 -2.68 -0.62 10.82
N ALA A 432 -2.37 -0.50 9.53
CA ALA A 432 -2.71 -1.50 8.52
C ALA A 432 -1.52 -1.82 7.62
N THR A 433 -1.20 -3.10 7.47
CA THR A 433 -0.13 -3.57 6.58
C THR A 433 -0.62 -4.69 5.66
N ALA A 434 -0.51 -4.49 4.35
CA ALA A 434 -0.84 -5.46 3.31
C ALA A 434 0.41 -5.82 2.49
N ASN A 435 0.82 -7.09 2.51
CA ASN A 435 1.98 -7.58 1.78
C ASN A 435 1.58 -8.66 0.75
N LEU A 436 1.87 -8.42 -0.52
CA LEU A 436 1.61 -9.32 -1.63
C LEU A 436 2.92 -9.68 -2.34
N ALA A 437 3.19 -10.97 -2.47
CA ALA A 437 4.31 -11.49 -3.26
C ALA A 437 3.82 -12.59 -4.21
N LEU A 438 4.05 -12.40 -5.51
CA LEU A 438 3.59 -13.32 -6.56
C LEU A 438 4.74 -13.82 -7.41
N SER A 439 4.72 -15.10 -7.75
CA SER A 439 5.73 -15.72 -8.60
C SER A 439 5.15 -16.74 -9.58
N GLY A 440 5.24 -16.46 -10.87
CA GLY A 440 4.76 -17.37 -11.92
C GLY A 440 5.04 -16.84 -13.32
N ASP A 441 4.30 -17.37 -14.29
CA ASP A 441 4.41 -16.95 -15.70
C ASP A 441 3.73 -15.61 -15.95
N GLY A 442 2.65 -15.34 -15.22
CA GLY A 442 1.99 -14.04 -15.12
C GLY A 442 1.51 -13.79 -13.69
N ALA A 443 1.13 -12.54 -13.40
CA ALA A 443 0.68 -12.14 -12.07
C ALA A 443 -0.42 -11.10 -12.15
N GLN A 444 -1.48 -11.26 -11.35
CA GLN A 444 -2.59 -10.31 -11.29
C GLN A 444 -3.01 -10.04 -9.84
N GLY A 445 -3.34 -8.79 -9.52
CA GLY A 445 -4.00 -8.43 -8.27
C GLY A 445 -3.33 -7.28 -7.53
N GLY A 446 -3.50 -7.20 -6.20
CA GLY A 446 -2.98 -6.06 -5.46
C GLY A 446 -3.04 -6.15 -3.94
N SER A 447 -2.29 -5.25 -3.32
CA SER A 447 -2.29 -5.02 -1.87
C SER A 447 -3.00 -3.70 -1.54
N PHE A 448 -3.89 -3.74 -0.56
CA PHE A 448 -4.72 -2.63 -0.14
C PHE A 448 -4.65 -2.49 1.38
N SER A 449 -4.25 -1.32 1.87
CA SER A 449 -4.19 -1.02 3.30
C SER A 449 -4.96 0.24 3.63
N ASN A 450 -5.68 0.21 4.76
CA ASN A 450 -6.45 1.32 5.28
C ASN A 450 -6.26 1.43 6.80
N GLY A 451 -5.65 2.51 7.32
CA GLY A 451 -5.44 2.69 8.76
C GLY A 451 -4.73 3.99 9.10
N SER A 452 -4.37 4.25 10.36
CA SER A 452 -3.61 5.47 10.71
C SER A 452 -2.21 5.47 10.11
N TYR A 453 -1.58 4.30 10.08
CA TYR A 453 -0.36 4.00 9.32
C TYR A 453 -0.67 2.88 8.33
N ALA A 454 -0.79 3.24 7.05
CA ALA A 454 -1.16 2.31 5.98
C ALA A 454 0.06 1.98 5.14
N THR A 455 0.42 0.70 5.06
CA THR A 455 1.51 0.20 4.22
C THR A 455 1.01 -0.91 3.30
N SER A 456 1.21 -0.73 2.00
CA SER A 456 0.89 -1.71 0.96
C SER A 456 2.12 -2.02 0.13
N ASN A 457 2.55 -3.27 0.11
CA ASN A 457 3.68 -3.74 -0.68
C ASN A 457 3.23 -4.83 -1.64
N THR A 458 3.51 -4.66 -2.93
CA THR A 458 3.28 -5.66 -3.97
C THR A 458 4.58 -5.98 -4.68
N THR A 459 4.97 -7.26 -4.69
CA THR A 459 6.19 -7.74 -5.34
C THR A 459 5.87 -8.87 -6.30
N VAL A 460 6.45 -8.81 -7.50
CA VAL A 460 6.30 -9.84 -8.53
C VAL A 460 7.67 -10.29 -9.00
N SER A 461 7.92 -11.60 -8.97
CA SER A 461 9.09 -12.23 -9.57
C SER A 461 8.65 -13.33 -10.53
N GLY A 462 8.86 -13.19 -11.83
CA GLY A 462 8.29 -14.13 -12.80
C GLY A 462 9.11 -14.32 -14.07
N THR A 463 8.60 -15.15 -14.98
CA THR A 463 9.18 -15.33 -16.32
C THR A 463 8.67 -14.28 -17.31
N GLY A 464 7.52 -13.66 -17.04
CA GLY A 464 6.88 -12.69 -17.95
C GLY A 464 6.30 -13.30 -19.22
N MET A 465 6.10 -14.63 -19.26
CA MET A 465 5.45 -15.30 -20.39
C MET A 465 3.97 -14.92 -20.54
N GLN A 466 3.33 -14.47 -19.46
CA GLN A 466 1.95 -13.96 -19.45
C GLN A 466 1.93 -12.56 -18.84
N ALA A 467 0.86 -11.81 -19.11
CA ALA A 467 0.73 -10.41 -18.67
C ALA A 467 0.83 -10.27 -17.14
N VAL A 468 1.39 -9.15 -16.71
CA VAL A 468 1.47 -8.75 -15.31
C VAL A 468 0.63 -7.48 -15.12
N ASP A 469 -0.36 -7.52 -14.22
CA ASP A 469 -1.15 -6.34 -13.84
C ASP A 469 -1.30 -6.31 -12.32
N VAL A 470 -0.53 -5.43 -11.68
CA VAL A 470 -0.45 -5.39 -10.22
C VAL A 470 -0.50 -3.99 -9.67
N GLN A 471 -1.02 -3.87 -8.44
CA GLN A 471 -1.08 -2.59 -7.75
C GLN A 471 -0.80 -2.70 -6.24
N ALA A 472 -0.34 -1.59 -5.66
CA ALA A 472 -0.30 -1.35 -4.23
C ALA A 472 -1.04 -0.05 -3.92
N GLN A 473 -1.99 -0.09 -2.99
CA GLN A 473 -2.73 1.09 -2.56
C GLN A 473 -2.73 1.19 -1.04
N ALA A 474 -2.24 2.29 -0.51
CA ALA A 474 -2.28 2.61 0.91
C ALA A 474 -3.13 3.86 1.13
N VAL A 475 -4.12 3.77 2.01
CA VAL A 475 -4.98 4.87 2.40
C VAL A 475 -4.80 5.09 3.88
N SER A 476 -4.26 6.23 4.27
CA SER A 476 -4.18 6.56 5.68
C SER A 476 -5.37 7.40 6.13
N ASN A 477 -6.06 6.94 7.18
CA ASN A 477 -7.26 7.55 7.74
C ASN A 477 -7.03 7.88 9.22
N GLY A 478 -7.39 9.10 9.63
CA GLY A 478 -7.43 9.53 11.03
C GLY A 478 -6.08 9.52 11.74
N ALA A 479 -5.46 10.69 11.81
CA ALA A 479 -4.31 10.97 12.66
C ALA A 479 -4.81 11.70 13.92
N SER A 480 -4.44 11.21 15.12
CA SER A 480 -4.62 12.00 16.36
C SER A 480 -3.72 13.24 16.30
N PRO A 481 -4.06 14.34 17.00
CA PRO A 481 -3.24 15.54 17.11
C PRO A 481 -1.82 15.30 17.61
N LEU A 482 -1.53 14.11 18.17
CA LEU A 482 -0.20 13.72 18.65
C LEU A 482 0.50 12.65 17.79
N ASN A 483 -0.19 11.99 16.85
CA ASN A 483 0.35 10.88 16.07
C ASN A 483 0.15 11.12 14.57
N LEU A 484 1.25 11.36 13.87
CA LEU A 484 1.32 11.73 12.47
C LEU A 484 1.09 10.49 11.59
N GLY A 485 0.01 10.44 10.82
CA GLY A 485 -0.28 9.31 9.94
C GLY A 485 0.69 9.20 8.75
N ALA A 486 0.80 8.01 8.16
CA ALA A 486 1.57 7.80 6.93
C ALA A 486 0.89 6.81 5.98
N ALA A 487 0.95 7.10 4.68
CA ALA A 487 0.52 6.19 3.61
C ALA A 487 1.73 5.80 2.76
N ILE A 488 2.03 4.50 2.68
CA ILE A 488 3.18 3.96 1.95
C ILE A 488 2.71 2.87 0.98
N ALA A 489 2.89 3.09 -0.32
CA ALA A 489 2.55 2.13 -1.36
C ALA A 489 3.79 1.80 -2.22
N ASN A 490 4.17 0.53 -2.28
CA ASN A 490 5.33 0.07 -3.04
C ASN A 490 4.95 -1.06 -4.00
N THR A 491 5.28 -0.93 -5.28
CA THR A 491 5.13 -1.99 -6.28
C THR A 491 6.48 -2.27 -6.95
N VAL A 492 6.94 -3.51 -6.89
CA VAL A 492 8.19 -3.95 -7.54
C VAL A 492 7.89 -5.13 -8.44
N VAL A 493 8.24 -5.01 -9.73
CA VAL A 493 8.08 -6.09 -10.71
C VAL A 493 9.42 -6.41 -11.35
N ASN A 494 9.84 -7.67 -11.27
CA ASN A 494 11.01 -8.17 -11.97
C ASN A 494 10.68 -9.47 -12.72
N THR A 495 10.57 -9.39 -14.05
CA THR A 495 10.33 -10.55 -14.93
C THR A 495 11.56 -10.97 -15.73
N VAL A 496 12.70 -10.32 -15.51
CA VAL A 496 13.96 -10.62 -16.21
C VAL A 496 14.88 -11.41 -15.28
N ARG A 497 14.83 -12.73 -15.36
CA ARG A 497 15.65 -13.64 -14.56
C ARG A 497 16.88 -14.12 -15.34
N ALA A 498 18.06 -14.11 -14.72
CA ALA A 498 19.26 -14.67 -15.32
C ALA A 498 19.08 -16.16 -15.64
N GLY A 499 19.47 -16.58 -16.86
CA GLY A 499 19.39 -17.98 -17.30
C GLY A 499 18.01 -18.45 -17.77
N VAL A 500 16.98 -17.60 -17.81
CA VAL A 500 15.65 -17.92 -18.34
C VAL A 500 15.31 -16.90 -19.43
N ALA A 501 14.78 -17.36 -20.57
CA ALA A 501 14.28 -16.47 -21.61
C ALA A 501 13.09 -15.66 -21.05
N ALA A 502 13.23 -14.34 -20.98
CA ALA A 502 12.18 -13.46 -20.50
C ALA A 502 11.05 -13.40 -21.54
N GLY A 503 9.81 -13.60 -21.10
CA GLY A 503 8.65 -13.37 -21.94
C GLY A 503 8.43 -11.86 -22.19
N THR A 504 7.85 -11.56 -23.34
CA THR A 504 7.63 -10.18 -23.81
C THR A 504 6.22 -9.68 -23.52
N ALA A 505 5.50 -10.32 -22.58
CA ALA A 505 4.15 -9.90 -22.24
C ALA A 505 4.13 -8.51 -21.59
N ALA A 506 3.03 -7.79 -21.76
CA ALA A 506 2.85 -6.45 -21.21
C ALA A 506 2.83 -6.46 -19.68
N VAL A 507 3.38 -5.40 -19.09
CA VAL A 507 3.45 -5.18 -17.65
C VAL A 507 2.80 -3.85 -17.28
N ARG A 508 1.80 -3.90 -16.39
CA ARG A 508 1.19 -2.75 -15.73
C ARG A 508 1.46 -2.82 -14.23
N ALA A 509 2.02 -1.76 -13.68
CA ALA A 509 2.33 -1.65 -12.25
C ALA A 509 1.93 -0.27 -11.72
N VAL A 510 1.20 -0.24 -10.61
CA VAL A 510 0.65 1.00 -10.04
C VAL A 510 0.87 1.06 -8.53
N SER A 511 1.35 2.20 -8.03
CA SER A 511 1.40 2.47 -6.59
C SER A 511 0.63 3.74 -6.26
N VAL A 512 -0.26 3.67 -5.28
CA VAL A 512 -1.09 4.81 -4.86
C VAL A 512 -1.03 4.95 -3.34
N ALA A 513 -0.46 6.06 -2.85
CA ALA A 513 -0.48 6.44 -1.45
C ALA A 513 -1.40 7.66 -1.28
N LEU A 514 -2.48 7.49 -0.51
CA LEU A 514 -3.46 8.55 -0.22
C LEU A 514 -3.44 8.83 1.28
N GLY A 515 -3.09 10.05 1.65
CA GLY A 515 -3.23 10.56 3.00
C GLY A 515 -4.60 11.20 3.21
N GLY A 516 -5.17 11.04 4.41
CA GLY A 516 -6.37 11.71 4.87
C GLY A 516 -6.13 13.08 5.53
N GLU A 517 -7.08 13.49 6.37
CA GLU A 517 -7.01 14.74 7.11
C GLU A 517 -5.83 14.72 8.11
N ARG A 518 -4.94 15.71 8.01
CA ARG A 518 -3.76 15.92 8.90
C ARG A 518 -2.58 14.95 8.72
N ILE A 519 -2.36 14.43 7.52
CA ILE A 519 -1.28 13.46 7.23
C ILE A 519 0.01 14.12 6.74
N GLU A 520 1.13 13.74 7.35
CA GLU A 520 2.45 14.30 7.05
C GLU A 520 3.20 13.61 5.91
N THR A 521 2.93 12.33 5.62
CA THR A 521 3.72 11.62 4.59
C THR A 521 2.88 10.68 3.75
N ALA A 522 2.91 10.91 2.44
CA ALA A 522 2.47 9.95 1.42
C ALA A 522 3.66 9.56 0.55
N THR A 523 3.98 8.27 0.47
CA THR A 523 5.07 7.75 -0.38
C THR A 523 4.54 6.66 -1.31
N ALA A 524 4.69 6.87 -2.62
CA ALA A 524 4.35 5.90 -3.66
C ALA A 524 5.58 5.58 -4.52
N THR A 525 5.99 4.31 -4.55
CA THR A 525 7.15 3.86 -5.34
C THR A 525 6.79 2.71 -6.26
N THR A 526 7.03 2.85 -7.55
CA THR A 526 6.86 1.80 -8.56
C THR A 526 8.18 1.56 -9.29
N ASP A 527 8.72 0.34 -9.23
CA ASP A 527 9.93 -0.07 -9.98
C ASP A 527 9.64 -1.31 -10.81
N VAL A 528 9.82 -1.21 -12.13
CA VAL A 528 9.54 -2.27 -13.09
C VAL A 528 10.78 -2.57 -13.95
N ARG A 529 11.16 -3.83 -13.97
CA ARG A 529 12.12 -4.40 -14.92
C ARG A 529 11.50 -5.57 -15.66
N ALA A 530 11.27 -5.41 -16.96
CA ALA A 530 10.59 -6.40 -17.79
C ALA A 530 11.17 -6.43 -19.22
N ALA A 531 10.80 -7.45 -20.00
CA ALA A 531 11.23 -7.60 -21.39
C ALA A 531 10.15 -7.23 -22.42
N GLY A 532 8.92 -6.88 -21.99
CA GLY A 532 7.82 -6.43 -22.85
C GLY A 532 7.54 -4.92 -22.73
N ASP A 533 6.35 -4.51 -23.18
CA ASP A 533 5.83 -3.15 -22.99
C ASP A 533 5.51 -2.89 -21.51
N ILE A 534 5.80 -1.67 -21.04
CA ILE A 534 5.67 -1.31 -19.62
C ILE A 534 4.82 -0.06 -19.44
N VAL A 535 3.85 -0.13 -18.53
CA VAL A 535 3.14 1.01 -17.96
C VAL A 535 3.40 1.03 -16.45
N ALA A 536 4.15 2.02 -15.98
CA ALA A 536 4.49 2.19 -14.57
C ALA A 536 3.93 3.52 -14.05
N SER A 537 3.15 3.46 -12.97
CA SER A 537 2.51 4.63 -12.37
C SER A 537 2.78 4.69 -10.88
N SER A 538 3.07 5.88 -10.36
CA SER A 538 3.10 6.17 -8.93
C SER A 538 2.31 7.45 -8.65
N ARG A 539 1.52 7.45 -7.58
CA ARG A 539 0.77 8.61 -7.11
C ARG A 539 0.82 8.72 -5.59
N ALA A 540 1.36 9.81 -5.08
CA ALA A 540 1.34 10.17 -3.67
C ALA A 540 0.50 11.42 -3.45
N VAL A 541 -0.44 11.37 -2.52
CA VAL A 541 -1.27 12.51 -2.10
C VAL A 541 -1.18 12.64 -0.59
N GLY A 542 -0.54 13.69 -0.08
CA GLY A 542 -0.36 13.94 1.35
C GLY A 542 -1.10 15.20 1.79
N GLY A 543 -1.82 15.11 2.91
CA GLY A 543 -2.50 16.24 3.53
C GLY A 543 -3.65 16.84 2.72
N TYR A 544 -4.88 16.67 3.23
CA TYR A 544 -6.08 17.38 2.79
C TYR A 544 -6.73 17.97 4.04
N THR A 545 -7.16 19.24 4.02
CA THR A 545 -7.86 19.83 5.17
C THR A 545 -9.31 20.11 4.82
N SER A 546 -10.23 19.31 5.37
CA SER A 546 -11.63 19.71 5.53
C SER A 546 -11.73 20.58 6.78
N ASN A 547 -12.44 21.71 6.72
CA ASN A 547 -12.92 22.47 7.89
C ASN A 547 -11.88 23.22 8.74
N GLY A 548 -11.40 24.36 8.25
CA GLY A 548 -11.10 25.55 9.08
C GLY A 548 -10.08 25.42 10.22
N ALA A 549 -9.39 24.28 10.36
CA ALA A 549 -8.34 24.09 11.35
C ALA A 549 -7.15 24.98 10.98
N THR A 550 -6.81 25.90 11.87
CA THR A 550 -5.71 26.87 11.70
C THR A 550 -4.32 26.22 11.77
N ASP A 551 -4.22 24.94 12.16
CA ASP A 551 -2.97 24.19 12.28
C ASP A 551 -2.84 23.13 11.17
N SER A 552 -2.65 23.59 9.92
CA SER A 552 -2.24 22.70 8.82
C SER A 552 -0.76 22.33 8.99
N LEU A 553 -0.51 21.10 9.46
CA LEU A 553 0.84 20.52 9.50
C LEU A 553 1.37 20.30 8.07
N ALA A 554 2.69 20.44 7.90
CA ALA A 554 3.33 20.34 6.58
C ALA A 554 3.25 18.90 6.04
N GLY A 555 2.55 18.71 4.92
CA GLY A 555 2.45 17.41 4.24
C GLY A 555 3.59 17.20 3.24
N THR A 556 4.22 16.03 3.26
CA THR A 556 5.23 15.58 2.31
C THR A 556 4.66 14.49 1.41
N SER A 557 4.77 14.67 0.10
CA SER A 557 4.37 13.68 -0.90
C SER A 557 5.54 13.31 -1.76
N LEU A 558 5.88 12.02 -1.77
CA LEU A 558 6.96 11.46 -2.56
C LEU A 558 6.42 10.42 -3.53
N SER A 559 6.57 10.69 -4.82
CA SER A 559 6.21 9.78 -5.89
C SER A 559 7.45 9.42 -6.71
N LYS A 560 7.69 8.13 -6.93
CA LYS A 560 8.78 7.63 -7.76
C LYS A 560 8.26 6.51 -8.66
N ALA A 561 8.42 6.66 -9.97
CA ALA A 561 8.14 5.62 -10.94
C ALA A 561 9.37 5.35 -11.82
N ARG A 562 9.70 4.08 -11.99
CA ARG A 562 10.83 3.60 -12.79
C ARG A 562 10.40 2.42 -13.64
N ALA A 563 10.74 2.44 -14.93
CA ALA A 563 10.51 1.34 -15.84
C ALA A 563 11.70 1.13 -16.78
N VAL A 564 12.14 -0.12 -16.92
CA VAL A 564 13.27 -0.49 -17.78
C VAL A 564 12.95 -1.74 -18.59
N THR A 565 13.11 -1.62 -19.92
CA THR A 565 13.16 -2.74 -20.86
C THR A 565 14.40 -2.63 -21.75
N SER A 566 14.97 -3.77 -22.14
CA SER A 566 16.12 -3.82 -23.07
C SER A 566 15.73 -4.06 -24.53
N GLY A 567 14.45 -4.36 -24.78
CA GLY A 567 13.93 -4.67 -26.11
C GLY A 567 13.44 -3.45 -26.89
N ALA A 568 12.79 -3.70 -28.03
CA ALA A 568 12.13 -2.69 -28.85
C ALA A 568 10.68 -2.45 -28.37
N HIS A 569 10.53 -2.13 -27.09
CA HIS A 569 9.23 -2.06 -26.41
C HIS A 569 8.93 -0.67 -25.88
N ASN A 570 7.64 -0.34 -25.81
CA ASN A 570 7.20 0.96 -25.33
C ASN A 570 7.22 1.00 -23.81
N VAL A 571 7.59 2.17 -23.27
CA VAL A 571 7.68 2.43 -21.83
C VAL A 571 6.95 3.73 -21.53
N SER A 572 5.89 3.65 -20.74
CA SER A 572 5.17 4.82 -20.22
C SER A 572 5.31 4.88 -18.71
N VAL A 573 5.82 6.00 -18.20
CA VAL A 573 6.12 6.20 -16.78
C VAL A 573 5.49 7.49 -16.29
N THR A 574 4.64 7.39 -15.27
CA THR A 574 3.99 8.54 -14.65
C THR A 574 4.27 8.57 -13.15
N SER A 575 4.70 9.72 -12.66
CA SER A 575 4.89 9.99 -11.24
C SER A 575 4.13 11.26 -10.86
N THR A 576 3.28 11.19 -9.84
CA THR A 576 2.45 12.32 -9.40
C THR A 576 2.51 12.48 -7.88
N ALA A 577 3.02 13.61 -7.40
CA ALA A 577 3.05 13.95 -5.98
C ALA A 577 2.21 15.21 -5.74
N LEU A 578 1.25 15.13 -4.84
CA LEU A 578 0.31 16.21 -4.52
C LEU A 578 0.27 16.43 -3.00
N SER A 579 0.76 17.57 -2.52
CA SER A 579 0.79 17.90 -1.09
C SER A 579 -0.09 19.10 -0.80
N ASN A 580 -1.05 18.95 0.12
CA ASN A 580 -1.81 20.08 0.69
C ASN A 580 -2.45 20.99 -0.37
N ILE A 581 -3.19 20.40 -1.31
CA ILE A 581 -4.05 21.15 -2.26
C ILE A 581 -5.29 21.58 -1.46
N GLY A 582 -5.43 22.88 -1.22
CA GLY A 582 -6.57 23.46 -0.49
C GLY A 582 -7.91 23.05 -1.10
N ASP A 583 -9.00 23.28 -0.36
CA ASP A 583 -10.34 23.01 -0.88
C ASP A 583 -10.70 23.95 -2.05
N ALA A 584 -11.73 23.57 -2.82
CA ALA A 584 -12.25 24.41 -3.91
C ALA A 584 -12.89 25.72 -3.42
N SER A 585 -13.05 25.92 -2.10
CA SER A 585 -13.61 27.13 -1.50
C SER A 585 -12.54 28.18 -1.17
N GLY A 586 -11.26 27.88 -1.42
CA GLY A 586 -10.14 28.79 -1.17
C GLY A 586 -9.66 28.78 0.28
N ALA A 587 -10.03 27.78 1.08
CA ALA A 587 -9.53 27.62 2.44
C ALA A 587 -8.06 27.14 2.42
N ARG A 588 -7.20 28.10 2.78
CA ARG A 588 -5.74 28.19 2.81
C ARG A 588 -5.00 26.94 3.31
N ALA A 589 -4.10 26.38 2.49
CA ALA A 589 -3.19 25.30 2.86
C ALA A 589 -1.75 25.83 2.95
N PHE A 590 -1.13 25.73 4.13
CA PHE A 590 0.01 26.61 4.47
C PHE A 590 1.42 26.05 4.23
N ARG A 591 1.65 24.74 4.10
CA ARG A 591 3.01 24.15 4.03
C ARG A 591 2.95 22.78 3.37
N GLY A 592 3.65 22.51 2.27
CA GLY A 592 3.63 21.16 1.71
C GLY A 592 4.65 20.95 0.59
N ASP A 593 5.42 19.87 0.71
CA ASP A 593 6.48 19.53 -0.23
C ASP A 593 6.04 18.35 -1.11
N ALA A 594 6.16 18.50 -2.41
CA ALA A 594 5.87 17.46 -3.38
C ALA A 594 7.12 17.15 -4.21
N THR A 595 7.47 15.87 -4.28
CA THR A 595 8.55 15.38 -5.14
C THR A 595 8.07 14.25 -6.03
N ALA A 596 8.18 14.43 -7.34
CA ALA A 596 7.79 13.45 -8.34
C ALA A 596 8.96 13.13 -9.28
N ASN A 597 9.35 11.85 -9.36
CA ASN A 597 10.43 11.40 -10.23
C ASN A 597 9.94 10.27 -11.16
N ALA A 598 10.05 10.49 -12.47
CA ALA A 598 9.74 9.50 -13.49
C ALA A 598 10.99 9.14 -14.29
N TYR A 599 11.30 7.85 -14.40
CA TYR A 599 12.41 7.33 -15.20
C TYR A 599 11.96 6.19 -16.11
N GLY A 600 12.06 6.37 -17.42
CA GLY A 600 11.81 5.35 -18.43
C GLY A 600 13.07 5.01 -19.23
N ARG A 601 13.25 3.74 -19.56
CA ARG A 601 14.32 3.29 -20.47
C ARG A 601 13.87 2.15 -21.38
N SER A 602 14.14 2.29 -22.67
CA SER A 602 13.93 1.26 -23.69
C SER A 602 15.18 1.05 -24.58
N GLY A 603 15.21 -0.05 -25.32
CA GLY A 603 16.14 -0.26 -26.43
C GLY A 603 15.87 0.74 -27.54
N SER A 604 14.89 0.42 -28.40
CA SER A 604 14.49 1.24 -29.56
C SER A 604 12.98 1.53 -29.61
N GLY A 605 12.25 1.34 -28.51
CA GLY A 605 10.83 1.70 -28.43
C GLY A 605 10.61 3.18 -28.08
N ILE A 606 9.34 3.55 -27.92
CA ILE A 606 8.94 4.89 -27.43
C ILE A 606 9.02 4.90 -25.90
N VAL A 607 9.69 5.90 -25.35
CA VAL A 607 9.79 6.12 -23.91
C VAL A 607 9.13 7.45 -23.57
N GLU A 608 8.03 7.39 -22.85
CA GLU A 608 7.34 8.55 -22.29
C GLU A 608 7.53 8.57 -20.77
N SER A 609 8.00 9.69 -20.24
CA SER A 609 8.17 9.91 -18.81
C SER A 609 7.55 11.22 -18.39
N VAL A 610 6.62 11.16 -17.44
CA VAL A 610 5.87 12.32 -16.94
C VAL A 610 6.00 12.41 -15.43
N ALA A 611 6.47 13.55 -14.94
CA ALA A 611 6.54 13.86 -13.51
C ALA A 611 5.69 15.11 -13.20
N VAL A 612 4.82 15.02 -12.19
CA VAL A 612 3.97 16.13 -11.75
C VAL A 612 4.12 16.28 -10.25
N ALA A 613 4.62 17.42 -9.78
CA ALA A 613 4.73 17.75 -8.37
C ALA A 613 3.92 19.01 -8.05
N ARG A 614 3.02 18.94 -7.07
CA ARG A 614 2.24 20.10 -6.62
C ARG A 614 2.32 20.22 -5.10
N GLY A 615 3.00 21.25 -4.62
CA GLY A 615 3.06 21.63 -3.21
C GLY A 615 1.94 22.60 -2.83
N GLY A 616 1.90 22.98 -1.54
CA GLY A 616 0.90 23.93 -1.04
C GLY A 616 1.13 25.36 -1.58
N ILE A 617 0.07 26.10 -1.88
CA ILE A 617 0.15 27.49 -2.38
C ILE A 617 -0.31 28.45 -1.27
N SER A 618 0.56 29.37 -0.86
CA SER A 618 0.26 30.36 0.20
C SER A 618 -0.58 31.51 -0.32
N SER A 619 -1.60 31.94 0.44
CA SER A 619 -2.31 33.21 0.19
C SER A 619 -1.86 34.33 1.15
N TYR A 620 -0.98 35.18 0.60
CA TYR A 620 -0.83 36.63 0.80
C TYR A 620 -0.53 37.27 2.18
N THR A 621 -0.29 36.55 3.29
CA THR A 621 -0.13 37.24 4.60
C THR A 621 0.88 36.70 5.62
N VAL A 622 1.67 35.66 5.32
CA VAL A 622 2.71 35.18 6.26
C VAL A 622 4.05 34.97 5.56
N ALA A 623 5.06 35.72 5.99
CA ALA A 623 6.40 35.81 5.41
C ALA A 623 7.30 34.56 5.61
N GLU A 624 6.75 33.42 6.07
CA GLU A 624 7.56 32.26 6.51
C GLU A 624 7.12 30.88 5.98
N SER A 625 6.26 30.80 4.95
CA SER A 625 5.83 29.50 4.40
C SER A 625 6.66 29.10 3.17
N SER A 626 7.58 28.13 3.29
CA SER A 626 8.28 27.49 2.16
C SER A 626 7.55 26.22 1.72
N SER A 627 6.99 26.19 0.50
CA SER A 627 6.50 24.98 -0.15
C SER A 627 7.36 24.65 -1.36
N HIS A 628 7.66 23.37 -1.55
CA HIS A 628 8.51 22.91 -2.65
C HIS A 628 7.76 22.00 -3.61
N ALA A 629 7.95 22.22 -4.92
CA ALA A 629 7.60 21.27 -5.96
C ALA A 629 8.85 20.87 -6.76
N ASN A 630 9.28 19.63 -6.59
CA ASN A 630 10.40 19.03 -7.32
C ASN A 630 9.86 18.00 -8.31
N ALA A 631 9.94 18.27 -9.60
CA ALA A 631 9.49 17.34 -10.64
C ALA A 631 10.63 17.02 -11.61
N ALA A 632 10.98 15.74 -11.74
CA ALA A 632 12.01 15.27 -12.65
C ALA A 632 11.51 14.12 -13.53
N ALA A 633 11.60 14.29 -14.84
CA ALA A 633 11.26 13.25 -15.82
C ALA A 633 12.45 12.94 -16.73
N ILE A 634 12.80 11.66 -16.85
CA ILE A 634 13.91 11.19 -17.66
C ILE A 634 13.43 10.05 -18.58
N ALA A 635 13.55 10.26 -19.89
CA ALA A 635 13.24 9.26 -20.91
C ALA A 635 14.51 8.88 -21.69
N VAL A 636 14.80 7.59 -21.83
CA VAL A 636 16.04 7.09 -22.44
C VAL A 636 15.77 6.01 -23.48
N SER A 637 16.16 6.23 -24.73
CA SER A 637 16.32 5.20 -25.76
C SER A 637 17.80 4.90 -25.94
N THR A 638 18.16 3.62 -26.07
CA THR A 638 19.56 3.15 -26.06
C THR A 638 20.04 2.57 -27.39
N ARG A 639 19.16 2.55 -28.39
CA ARG A 639 19.42 2.12 -29.76
C ARG A 639 18.77 3.10 -30.74
N ALA A 640 19.35 3.22 -31.93
CA ALA A 640 18.78 4.02 -33.01
C ALA A 640 17.33 3.60 -33.32
N GLY A 641 16.51 4.57 -33.71
CA GLY A 641 15.08 4.38 -34.01
C GLY A 641 14.13 4.51 -32.81
N GLY A 642 14.65 4.57 -31.57
CA GLY A 642 13.83 4.84 -30.39
C GLY A 642 13.55 6.33 -30.17
N VAL A 643 12.41 6.63 -29.56
CA VAL A 643 11.95 8.01 -29.27
C VAL A 643 11.87 8.21 -27.77
N SER A 644 12.43 9.30 -27.26
CA SER A 644 12.39 9.67 -25.85
C SER A 644 11.63 10.98 -25.68
N LEU A 645 10.59 10.96 -24.86
CA LEU A 645 9.77 12.11 -24.51
C LEU A 645 9.72 12.24 -22.99
N ALA A 646 10.21 13.36 -22.47
CA ALA A 646 10.14 13.68 -21.05
C ALA A 646 9.34 14.95 -20.84
N ARG A 647 8.47 14.95 -19.83
CA ARG A 647 7.70 16.11 -19.38
C ARG A 647 7.71 16.20 -17.86
N ALA A 648 8.03 17.35 -17.32
CA ALA A 648 7.93 17.61 -15.89
C ALA A 648 7.11 18.88 -15.64
N GLU A 649 6.24 18.82 -14.63
CA GLU A 649 5.35 19.91 -14.23
C GLU A 649 5.47 20.12 -12.72
N GLY A 650 5.59 21.39 -12.30
CA GLY A 650 5.73 21.78 -10.90
C GLY A 650 4.81 22.93 -10.54
N GLU A 651 4.18 22.85 -9.37
CA GLU A 651 3.32 23.91 -8.83
C GLU A 651 3.58 24.10 -7.34
N ALA A 652 4.23 25.19 -6.92
CA ALA A 652 4.53 25.54 -5.52
C ALA A 652 5.24 26.90 -5.47
N LEU A 653 5.39 27.50 -4.28
CA LEU A 653 6.14 28.75 -4.11
C LEU A 653 7.59 28.61 -4.58
N THR A 654 8.28 27.56 -4.15
CA THR A 654 9.61 27.20 -4.64
C THR A 654 9.49 25.97 -5.53
N LEU A 655 10.06 26.01 -6.72
CA LEU A 655 9.96 24.90 -7.65
C LEU A 655 11.24 24.66 -8.42
N ASN A 656 11.50 23.38 -8.69
CA ASN A 656 12.60 22.88 -9.49
C ASN A 656 12.07 21.77 -10.39
N VAL A 657 11.97 22.08 -11.68
CA VAL A 657 11.32 21.24 -12.68
C VAL A 657 12.31 20.94 -13.79
N LYS A 658 12.56 19.65 -14.07
CA LYS A 658 13.51 19.22 -15.11
C LYS A 658 12.96 18.06 -15.94
N ALA A 659 12.99 18.21 -17.26
CA ALA A 659 12.72 17.16 -18.22
C ALA A 659 14.01 16.81 -18.98
N THR A 660 14.29 15.53 -19.19
CA THR A 660 15.48 15.06 -19.92
C THR A 660 15.14 13.92 -20.86
N ALA A 661 15.43 14.10 -22.15
CA ALA A 661 15.29 13.08 -23.18
C ALA A 661 16.68 12.69 -23.72
N GLN A 662 16.99 11.40 -23.66
CA GLN A 662 18.23 10.82 -24.16
C GLN A 662 17.93 9.84 -25.29
N GLY A 663 18.74 9.87 -26.34
CA GLY A 663 18.58 8.96 -27.46
C GLY A 663 19.86 8.76 -28.24
N ILE A 664 19.73 8.00 -29.33
CA ILE A 664 20.79 7.79 -30.31
C ILE A 664 20.36 8.49 -31.61
N ALA A 665 21.15 9.46 -32.06
CA ALA A 665 20.92 10.15 -33.32
C ALA A 665 20.99 9.18 -34.51
N ALA A 666 20.45 9.60 -35.66
CA ALA A 666 20.51 8.80 -36.89
C ALA A 666 21.96 8.44 -37.31
N SER A 667 22.93 9.29 -36.96
CA SER A 667 24.36 9.07 -37.17
C SER A 667 25.00 8.07 -36.20
N GLY A 668 24.27 7.58 -35.19
CA GLY A 668 24.75 6.62 -34.19
C GLY A 668 25.34 7.24 -32.92
N GLY A 669 25.49 8.57 -32.86
CA GLY A 669 25.97 9.29 -31.67
C GLY A 669 24.90 9.44 -30.59
N ALA A 670 25.31 9.42 -29.32
CA ALA A 670 24.40 9.70 -28.20
C ALA A 670 24.06 11.20 -28.16
N VAL A 671 22.79 11.50 -27.96
CA VAL A 671 22.27 12.88 -27.82
C VAL A 671 21.44 12.99 -26.55
N THR A 672 21.57 14.14 -25.87
CA THR A 672 20.76 14.48 -24.70
C THR A 672 20.18 15.88 -24.88
N TYR A 673 18.88 15.98 -24.63
CA TYR A 673 18.13 17.22 -24.59
C TYR A 673 17.56 17.37 -23.19
N ALA A 674 17.74 18.51 -22.53
CA ALA A 674 17.09 18.77 -21.26
C ALA A 674 16.52 20.18 -21.19
N ALA A 675 15.35 20.30 -20.57
CA ALA A 675 14.70 21.57 -20.29
C ALA A 675 14.55 21.70 -18.77
N GLY A 676 14.78 22.90 -18.25
CA GLY A 676 14.71 23.20 -16.82
C GLY A 676 13.94 24.49 -16.56
N ALA A 677 13.27 24.55 -15.42
CA ALA A 677 12.65 25.75 -14.91
C ALA A 677 12.78 25.76 -13.38
N SER A 678 13.19 26.90 -12.83
CA SER A 678 13.34 27.07 -11.40
C SER A 678 12.95 28.48 -10.97
N SER A 679 12.34 28.57 -9.80
CA SER A 679 12.10 29.85 -9.14
C SER A 679 12.01 29.66 -7.64
N ALA A 680 12.46 30.67 -6.90
CA ALA A 680 12.19 30.80 -5.47
C ALA A 680 10.74 31.25 -5.20
N ARG A 681 10.07 31.78 -6.23
CA ARG A 681 8.72 32.38 -6.19
C ARG A 681 8.01 32.12 -7.53
N GLY A 682 7.58 30.88 -7.73
CA GLY A 682 6.80 30.47 -8.89
C GLY A 682 5.37 30.09 -8.49
N ASN A 683 4.46 30.02 -9.47
CA ASN A 683 3.18 29.34 -9.27
C ASN A 683 3.19 28.05 -10.08
N LEU A 684 3.34 28.10 -11.41
CA LEU A 684 3.33 26.93 -12.30
C LEU A 684 4.55 26.91 -13.23
N ALA A 685 5.18 25.75 -13.38
CA ALA A 685 6.25 25.51 -14.33
C ALA A 685 6.02 24.23 -15.14
N GLN A 686 6.28 24.29 -16.44
CA GLN A 686 6.21 23.16 -17.35
C GLN A 686 7.50 23.06 -18.14
N THR A 687 8.11 21.87 -18.16
CA THR A 687 9.30 21.61 -18.95
C THR A 687 9.10 20.36 -19.79
N SER A 688 9.64 20.36 -21.00
CA SER A 688 9.59 19.19 -21.86
C SER A 688 10.86 19.04 -22.68
N ALA A 689 11.30 17.79 -22.84
CA ALA A 689 12.43 17.42 -23.66
C ALA A 689 12.05 16.29 -24.62
N SER A 690 12.56 16.33 -25.85
CA SER A 690 12.24 15.33 -26.87
C SER A 690 13.45 14.99 -27.75
N SER A 691 13.69 13.70 -27.99
CA SER A 691 14.69 13.26 -28.97
C SER A 691 14.17 13.32 -30.42
N GLN A 692 12.95 13.82 -30.61
CA GLN A 692 12.31 14.01 -31.91
C GLN A 692 11.69 15.40 -31.98
N PHE A 693 11.70 16.01 -33.17
CA PHE A 693 11.03 17.28 -33.40
C PHE A 693 9.51 17.19 -33.19
N ARG A 694 8.94 18.19 -32.51
CA ARG A 694 7.49 18.37 -32.34
C ARG A 694 7.12 19.83 -32.62
N ALA A 695 6.38 20.07 -33.70
CA ALA A 695 5.95 21.41 -34.11
C ALA A 695 5.19 22.15 -32.99
N SER A 696 4.23 21.48 -32.35
CA SER A 696 3.43 22.07 -31.27
C SER A 696 4.24 22.44 -30.01
N ALA A 697 5.45 21.90 -29.84
CA ALA A 697 6.32 22.24 -28.73
C ALA A 697 7.31 23.38 -29.08
N PHE A 698 7.41 23.74 -30.37
CA PHE A 698 8.24 24.83 -30.87
C PHE A 698 7.46 26.15 -31.05
N GLU A 699 6.13 26.07 -31.11
CA GLU A 699 5.26 27.24 -31.10
C GLU A 699 5.43 28.05 -29.81
N LEU A 700 5.38 29.38 -29.94
CA LEU A 700 5.41 30.26 -28.77
C LEU A 700 4.11 30.03 -27.96
N PRO A 701 4.22 29.81 -26.64
CA PRO A 701 3.04 29.56 -25.82
C PRO A 701 2.14 30.79 -25.80
N GLN A 702 0.82 30.55 -25.73
CA GLN A 702 -0.12 31.63 -25.49
C GLN A 702 0.11 32.18 -24.08
N LEU A 703 0.60 33.41 -24.01
CA LEU A 703 0.83 34.10 -22.73
C LEU A 703 -0.53 34.53 -22.16
N ALA A 704 -1.01 33.82 -21.15
CA ALA A 704 -2.24 34.12 -20.42
C ALA A 704 -1.93 34.72 -19.05
N ALA A 705 -2.94 35.34 -18.42
CA ALA A 705 -2.89 35.92 -17.08
C ALA A 705 -2.79 34.83 -16.00
N VAL A 706 -1.67 34.10 -15.96
CA VAL A 706 -1.29 33.15 -14.88
C VAL A 706 0.23 33.15 -14.78
N SER A 707 0.79 33.24 -13.57
CA SER A 707 2.24 33.17 -13.34
C SER A 707 2.79 31.80 -13.76
N THR A 708 3.42 31.75 -14.93
CA THR A 708 3.80 30.51 -15.62
C THR A 708 5.23 30.57 -16.15
N MET A 709 5.91 29.42 -16.11
CA MET A 709 7.17 29.19 -16.82
C MET A 709 7.02 28.01 -17.76
N SER A 710 7.56 28.14 -18.97
CA SER A 710 7.64 27.05 -19.94
C SER A 710 9.04 26.97 -20.52
N ALA A 711 9.59 25.76 -20.55
CA ALA A 711 10.82 25.46 -21.27
C ALA A 711 10.64 24.21 -22.12
N HIS A 712 10.98 24.31 -23.39
CA HIS A 712 11.04 23.16 -24.29
C HIS A 712 12.41 23.06 -24.94
N VAL A 713 12.91 21.83 -25.06
CA VAL A 713 14.09 21.51 -25.87
C VAL A 713 13.84 20.24 -26.68
N GLY A 714 14.14 20.27 -27.97
CA GLY A 714 13.90 19.16 -28.87
C GLY A 714 14.98 18.97 -29.92
N ALA A 715 14.96 17.81 -30.57
CA ALA A 715 15.70 17.60 -31.82
C ALA A 715 15.14 18.50 -32.94
N GLY A 716 16.02 18.89 -33.87
CA GLY A 716 15.63 19.62 -35.08
C GLY A 716 14.78 18.78 -36.04
N PRO A 717 13.94 19.41 -36.88
CA PRO A 717 13.23 18.69 -37.94
C PRO A 717 14.20 18.20 -39.02
N VAL A 718 13.76 17.19 -39.77
CA VAL A 718 14.49 16.70 -40.95
C VAL A 718 14.47 17.73 -42.09
N ASP A 719 13.43 18.56 -42.15
CA ASP A 719 13.29 19.66 -43.10
C ASP A 719 13.17 21.00 -42.36
N ALA A 720 14.20 21.84 -42.47
CA ALA A 720 14.26 23.15 -41.83
C ALA A 720 13.18 24.13 -42.36
N ALA A 721 12.66 23.91 -43.58
CA ALA A 721 11.61 24.75 -44.16
C ALA A 721 10.30 24.68 -43.36
N ALA A 722 10.09 23.62 -42.57
CA ALA A 722 8.90 23.41 -41.75
C ALA A 722 8.81 24.34 -40.51
N LEU A 723 9.85 25.11 -40.19
CA LEU A 723 9.94 25.91 -38.97
C LEU A 723 9.46 27.36 -39.12
N GLY A 724 9.11 27.80 -40.33
CA GLY A 724 8.69 29.20 -40.57
C GLY A 724 9.78 30.22 -40.17
N LEU A 725 11.05 29.87 -40.41
CA LEU A 725 12.19 30.71 -40.03
C LEU A 725 12.17 32.05 -40.77
N GLY A 726 12.59 33.11 -40.08
CA GLY A 726 12.86 34.40 -40.70
C GLY A 726 14.00 34.31 -41.72
N ALA A 727 14.09 35.30 -42.62
CA ALA A 727 15.00 35.25 -43.76
C ALA A 727 16.47 35.16 -43.34
N ASN A 728 16.86 35.85 -42.27
CA ASN A 728 18.23 35.83 -41.78
C ASN A 728 18.59 34.47 -41.16
N VAL A 729 17.71 33.94 -40.30
CA VAL A 729 17.92 32.65 -39.64
C VAL A 729 17.90 31.51 -40.64
N ALA A 730 16.96 31.51 -41.59
CA ALA A 730 16.87 30.51 -42.65
C ALA A 730 18.13 30.49 -43.54
N ALA A 731 18.68 31.67 -43.85
CA ALA A 731 19.89 31.78 -44.67
C ALA A 731 21.15 31.29 -43.92
N ALA A 732 21.22 31.54 -42.60
CA ALA A 732 22.40 31.20 -41.80
C ALA A 732 22.41 29.74 -41.32
N ILE A 733 21.24 29.15 -41.06
CA ILE A 733 21.11 27.82 -40.43
C ILE A 733 20.30 26.89 -41.34
N PRO A 734 20.88 26.38 -42.44
CA PRO A 734 20.20 25.45 -43.33
C PRO A 734 20.01 24.05 -42.71
N THR A 735 20.76 23.71 -41.66
CA THR A 735 20.66 22.42 -40.96
C THR A 735 20.42 22.65 -39.47
N VAL A 736 19.28 22.17 -38.97
CA VAL A 736 18.86 22.35 -37.58
C VAL A 736 19.16 21.08 -36.78
N LEU A 737 19.98 21.21 -35.75
CA LEU A 737 20.33 20.14 -34.80
C LEU A 737 19.32 20.03 -33.67
N GLY A 738 18.79 21.17 -33.25
CA GLY A 738 17.91 21.26 -32.09
C GLY A 738 17.05 22.51 -32.12
N THR A 739 15.95 22.47 -31.39
CA THR A 739 15.05 23.61 -31.19
C THR A 739 14.81 23.82 -29.71
N GLY A 740 14.44 25.04 -29.34
CA GLY A 740 14.01 25.33 -27.97
C GLY A 740 13.09 26.53 -27.87
N VAL A 741 12.38 26.57 -26.75
CA VAL A 741 11.44 27.64 -26.39
C VAL A 741 11.62 27.96 -24.92
N HIS A 742 11.72 29.25 -24.60
CA HIS A 742 11.72 29.74 -23.23
C HIS A 742 10.56 30.74 -23.09
N ALA A 743 9.81 30.61 -22.00
CA ALA A 743 8.76 31.54 -21.65
C ALA A 743 8.66 31.69 -20.14
N ALA A 744 8.44 32.92 -19.69
CA ALA A 744 8.12 33.21 -18.31
C ALA A 744 7.15 34.40 -18.22
N GLY A 745 6.37 34.46 -17.16
CA GLY A 745 5.51 35.60 -16.89
C GLY A 745 4.89 35.55 -15.50
N ILE A 746 4.45 36.73 -15.03
CA ILE A 746 3.69 36.90 -13.80
C ILE A 746 2.42 37.71 -14.07
N GLU A 747 1.30 37.29 -13.47
CA GLU A 747 0.02 38.01 -13.55
C GLU A 747 -0.07 39.14 -12.53
N ALA A 748 0.47 38.93 -11.33
CA ALA A 748 0.55 39.91 -10.26
C ALA A 748 1.78 39.62 -9.40
N LEU A 749 2.34 40.66 -8.77
CA LEU A 749 3.40 40.49 -7.78
C LEU A 749 2.84 39.82 -6.53
N ILE A 750 3.67 39.00 -5.90
CA ILE A 750 3.35 38.35 -4.63
C ILE A 750 3.56 39.32 -3.45
N ASP A 751 4.45 40.30 -3.60
CA ASP A 751 4.76 41.40 -2.67
C ASP A 751 5.47 42.56 -3.43
N ASP A 752 5.95 43.58 -2.73
CA ASP A 752 6.70 44.69 -3.34
C ASP A 752 8.09 44.30 -3.88
N ASN A 753 8.49 43.01 -3.81
CA ASN A 753 9.81 42.56 -4.27
C ASN A 753 9.77 41.99 -5.69
N PRO A 754 10.81 42.27 -6.50
CA PRO A 754 10.92 41.68 -7.83
C PRO A 754 11.06 40.16 -7.77
N THR A 755 10.34 39.47 -8.64
CA THR A 755 10.36 38.01 -8.79
C THR A 755 11.30 37.60 -9.92
N VAL A 756 12.18 36.61 -9.65
CA VAL A 756 13.11 36.06 -10.64
C VAL A 756 12.65 34.67 -11.08
N LEU A 757 12.46 34.52 -12.39
CA LEU A 757 12.06 33.28 -13.05
C LEU A 757 13.20 32.80 -13.95
N THR A 758 13.65 31.57 -13.78
CA THR A 758 14.77 31.01 -14.56
C THR A 758 14.31 29.83 -15.40
N THR A 759 14.70 29.83 -16.68
CA THR A 759 14.45 28.73 -17.63
C THR A 759 15.75 28.36 -18.33
N SER A 760 15.95 27.07 -18.58
CA SER A 760 17.17 26.55 -19.19
C SER A 760 16.88 25.52 -20.27
N GLY A 761 17.68 25.53 -21.33
CA GLY A 761 17.78 24.48 -22.32
C GLY A 761 19.19 23.93 -22.43
N GLU A 762 19.35 22.61 -22.39
CA GLU A 762 20.61 21.90 -22.45
C GLU A 762 20.65 20.99 -23.69
N PHE A 763 21.75 21.04 -24.44
CA PHE A 763 22.04 20.20 -25.60
C PHE A 763 23.37 19.51 -25.38
N SER A 764 23.38 18.18 -25.37
CA SER A 764 24.62 17.40 -25.37
C SER A 764 24.68 16.51 -26.60
N PHE A 765 25.71 16.68 -27.41
CA PHE A 765 25.91 15.96 -28.67
C PHE A 765 27.40 15.89 -29.00
N ALA A 766 27.76 15.02 -29.94
CA ALA A 766 29.12 14.94 -30.46
C ALA A 766 29.23 15.68 -31.80
N THR A 767 30.37 16.33 -32.02
CA THR A 767 30.78 16.90 -33.30
C THR A 767 31.88 16.04 -33.91
N ASP A 768 31.73 15.64 -35.17
CA ASP A 768 32.67 14.73 -35.83
C ASP A 768 33.94 15.45 -36.32
N SER A 769 33.84 16.77 -36.52
CA SER A 769 34.92 17.65 -36.97
C SER A 769 34.80 19.02 -36.31
N ALA A 770 35.84 19.85 -36.48
CA ALA A 770 35.76 21.24 -36.05
C ALA A 770 34.76 22.02 -36.91
N GLN A 771 33.76 22.66 -36.29
CA GLN A 771 32.69 23.34 -37.00
C GLN A 771 32.14 24.54 -36.23
N ARG A 772 31.60 25.53 -36.95
CA ARG A 772 30.94 26.68 -36.34
C ARG A 772 29.51 26.31 -35.94
N LEU A 773 29.15 26.62 -34.69
CA LEU A 773 27.77 26.49 -34.21
C LEU A 773 27.11 27.85 -34.20
N LEU A 774 25.88 27.89 -34.70
CA LEU A 774 25.05 29.08 -34.79
C LEU A 774 23.79 28.88 -33.96
N LEU A 775 23.37 29.93 -33.27
CA LEU A 775 22.09 30.00 -32.60
C LEU A 775 21.22 31.06 -33.30
N GLY A 776 20.08 30.63 -33.84
CA GLY A 776 19.12 31.52 -34.48
C GLY A 776 17.92 31.76 -33.58
N PHE A 777 17.64 33.01 -33.24
CA PHE A 777 16.39 33.40 -32.58
C PHE A 777 15.34 33.70 -33.64
N VAL A 778 14.22 32.99 -33.56
CA VAL A 778 13.23 32.97 -34.66
C VAL A 778 12.21 34.07 -34.42
N SER A 779 11.50 34.01 -33.31
CA SER A 779 10.53 35.02 -32.93
C SER A 779 10.40 35.17 -31.42
N SER A 780 9.79 36.28 -31.01
CA SER A 780 9.41 36.55 -29.64
C SER A 780 7.95 37.01 -29.54
N THR A 781 7.36 36.84 -28.36
CA THR A 781 6.05 37.39 -28.01
C THR A 781 6.06 37.85 -26.56
N PHE A 782 5.17 38.78 -26.22
CA PHE A 782 5.09 39.36 -24.88
C PHE A 782 3.65 39.73 -24.52
N ALA A 783 3.40 39.90 -23.22
CA ALA A 783 2.17 40.45 -22.69
C ALA A 783 2.47 41.44 -21.54
N GLY A 784 1.55 42.38 -21.28
CA GLY A 784 1.73 43.39 -20.25
C GLY A 784 2.99 44.24 -20.47
N ALA A 785 3.75 44.49 -19.41
CA ALA A 785 5.00 45.25 -19.48
C ALA A 785 6.19 44.46 -20.09
N GLY A 786 6.00 43.18 -20.42
CA GLY A 786 7.10 42.32 -20.82
C GLY A 786 7.89 41.84 -19.60
N PHE A 787 9.02 42.46 -19.29
CA PHE A 787 9.90 42.18 -18.15
C PHE A 787 10.63 43.46 -17.73
N ASP A 788 11.22 43.48 -16.54
CA ASP A 788 12.07 44.60 -16.06
C ASP A 788 13.55 44.38 -16.38
N ALA A 789 14.02 43.13 -16.25
CA ALA A 789 15.32 42.72 -16.75
C ALA A 789 15.28 41.29 -17.31
N LEU A 790 16.01 41.03 -18.39
CA LEU A 790 16.25 39.70 -18.94
C LEU A 790 17.75 39.48 -19.09
N ASP A 791 18.28 38.46 -18.43
CA ASP A 791 19.66 38.00 -18.59
C ASP A 791 19.67 36.69 -19.38
N LEU A 792 20.42 36.68 -20.48
CA LEU A 792 20.68 35.52 -21.31
C LEU A 792 22.15 35.11 -21.17
N THR A 793 22.37 33.84 -20.84
CA THR A 793 23.71 33.25 -20.81
C THR A 793 23.75 32.00 -21.67
N ILE A 794 24.81 31.86 -22.45
CA ILE A 794 25.09 30.68 -23.26
C ILE A 794 26.47 30.18 -22.87
N SER A 795 26.58 28.91 -22.53
CA SER A 795 27.86 28.29 -22.17
C SER A 795 28.04 26.94 -22.84
N ASN A 796 29.29 26.56 -23.09
CA ASN A 796 29.66 25.21 -23.53
C ASN A 796 30.66 24.60 -22.57
N ASN A 797 30.38 23.39 -22.06
CA ASN A 797 31.24 22.69 -21.11
C ASN A 797 31.61 23.56 -19.88
N GLY A 798 30.68 24.43 -19.45
CA GLY A 798 30.86 25.36 -18.34
C GLY A 798 31.59 26.67 -18.70
N VAL A 799 32.05 26.85 -19.94
CA VAL A 799 32.67 28.11 -20.41
C VAL A 799 31.60 29.01 -21.04
N THR A 800 31.41 30.20 -20.49
CA THR A 800 30.47 31.20 -21.04
C THR A 800 30.93 31.72 -22.39
N LEU A 801 30.08 31.57 -23.41
CA LEU A 801 30.29 32.04 -24.78
C LEU A 801 29.59 33.39 -25.02
N LEU A 802 28.42 33.57 -24.41
CA LEU A 802 27.64 34.80 -24.47
C LEU A 802 27.04 35.10 -23.10
N SER A 803 27.07 36.37 -22.71
CA SER A 803 26.32 36.91 -21.59
C SER A 803 25.74 38.24 -22.03
N GLN A 804 24.41 38.33 -22.13
CA GLN A 804 23.71 39.50 -22.63
C GLN A 804 22.56 39.86 -21.69
N SER A 805 22.50 41.13 -21.29
CA SER A 805 21.44 41.66 -20.42
C SER A 805 20.57 42.65 -21.20
N PHE A 806 19.27 42.61 -20.96
CA PHE A 806 18.28 43.52 -21.54
C PHE A 806 17.50 44.20 -20.43
N THR A 807 17.47 45.52 -20.45
CA THR A 807 16.69 46.36 -19.52
C THR A 807 15.47 46.99 -20.19
N THR A 808 15.26 46.72 -21.48
CA THR A 808 14.11 47.22 -22.24
C THR A 808 13.54 46.13 -23.14
N LEU A 809 12.21 46.09 -23.25
CA LEU A 809 11.48 45.18 -24.12
C LEU A 809 11.84 45.36 -25.60
N ALA A 810 12.05 46.61 -26.04
CA ALA A 810 12.39 46.92 -27.42
C ALA A 810 13.74 46.33 -27.84
N ALA A 811 14.76 46.43 -26.97
CA ALA A 811 16.07 45.84 -27.24
C ALA A 811 16.02 44.31 -27.31
N ALA A 812 15.26 43.66 -26.42
CA ALA A 812 15.08 42.21 -26.47
C ALA A 812 14.31 41.79 -27.74
N ASN A 813 13.22 42.47 -28.11
CA ASN A 813 12.50 42.15 -29.34
C ASN A 813 13.39 42.27 -30.59
N LEU A 814 14.27 43.27 -30.66
CA LEU A 814 15.22 43.35 -31.78
C LEU A 814 16.23 42.20 -31.79
N PHE A 815 16.59 41.67 -30.61
CA PHE A 815 17.56 40.58 -30.48
C PHE A 815 16.94 39.19 -30.69
N PHE A 816 15.68 38.98 -30.32
CA PHE A 816 15.03 37.66 -30.37
C PHE A 816 14.18 37.42 -31.63
N ASN A 817 14.09 38.40 -32.55
CA ASN A 817 13.36 38.24 -33.81
C ASN A 817 14.33 38.20 -35.00
N ASP A 818 14.29 37.10 -35.77
CA ASP A 818 15.10 36.85 -36.97
C ASP A 818 16.58 37.26 -36.84
N HIS A 819 17.22 36.84 -35.74
CA HIS A 819 18.58 37.21 -35.38
C HIS A 819 19.47 35.98 -35.21
N VAL A 820 20.73 36.07 -35.62
CA VAL A 820 21.68 34.96 -35.58
C VAL A 820 22.90 35.35 -34.74
N VAL A 821 23.25 34.48 -33.80
CA VAL A 821 24.45 34.58 -32.98
C VAL A 821 25.43 33.48 -33.39
N ASP A 822 26.66 33.88 -33.68
CA ASP A 822 27.77 32.96 -33.91
C ASP A 822 28.42 32.60 -32.57
N LEU A 823 28.38 31.31 -32.21
CA LEU A 823 28.93 30.82 -30.96
C LEU A 823 30.44 30.47 -31.07
N GLY A 824 31.02 30.63 -32.26
CA GLY A 824 32.42 30.36 -32.54
C GLY A 824 32.67 28.96 -33.11
N LEU A 825 33.96 28.61 -33.23
CA LEU A 825 34.43 27.32 -33.74
C LEU A 825 34.52 26.30 -32.60
N PHE A 826 33.83 25.18 -32.73
CA PHE A 826 33.83 24.08 -31.79
C PHE A 826 34.69 22.95 -32.36
N GLY A 827 35.59 22.37 -31.57
CA GLY A 827 36.38 21.20 -31.98
C GLY A 827 35.54 19.94 -32.15
N ALA A 828 36.16 18.85 -32.60
CA ALA A 828 35.54 17.53 -32.57
C ALA A 828 35.37 17.02 -31.12
N GLY A 829 34.37 16.18 -30.88
CA GLY A 829 34.09 15.57 -29.58
C GLY A 829 32.78 16.04 -28.94
N ASN A 830 32.63 15.75 -27.66
CA ASN A 830 31.38 16.04 -26.93
C ASN A 830 31.25 17.53 -26.63
N GLN A 831 30.12 18.10 -27.01
CA GLN A 831 29.69 19.44 -26.67
C GLN A 831 28.55 19.34 -25.65
N HIS A 832 28.54 20.26 -24.69
CA HIS A 832 27.46 20.42 -23.72
C HIS A 832 27.08 21.90 -23.65
N LEU A 833 26.13 22.28 -24.50
CA LEU A 833 25.64 23.65 -24.61
C LEU A 833 24.49 23.86 -23.63
N VAL A 834 24.56 24.93 -22.84
CA VAL A 834 23.51 25.36 -21.92
C VAL A 834 23.10 26.79 -22.26
N ILE A 835 21.82 26.96 -22.54
CA ILE A 835 21.17 28.25 -22.81
C ILE A 835 20.29 28.54 -21.59
N ASN A 836 20.59 29.59 -20.85
CA ASN A 836 19.88 29.93 -19.63
C ASN A 836 19.34 31.36 -19.73
N SER A 837 18.06 31.53 -19.37
CA SER A 837 17.37 32.81 -19.34
C SER A 837 16.83 33.07 -17.95
N SER A 838 17.16 34.22 -17.38
CA SER A 838 16.65 34.72 -16.11
C SER A 838 15.86 35.99 -16.37
N MET A 839 14.59 36.00 -16.01
CA MET A 839 13.68 37.13 -16.20
C MET A 839 13.23 37.67 -14.85
N THR A 840 13.40 38.98 -14.65
CA THR A 840 13.05 39.71 -13.44
C THR A 840 11.80 40.54 -13.68
N TYR A 841 10.84 40.45 -12.76
CA TYR A 841 9.56 41.13 -12.82
C TYR A 841 9.27 41.90 -11.53
N ALA A 842 9.12 43.20 -11.65
CA ALA A 842 8.67 44.17 -10.66
C ALA A 842 7.24 44.67 -10.94
N GLN A 843 6.57 44.15 -11.98
CA GLN A 843 5.16 44.39 -12.34
C GLN A 843 4.63 43.28 -13.26
N GLN A 844 3.32 43.30 -13.54
CA GLN A 844 2.69 42.33 -14.44
C GLN A 844 3.34 42.35 -15.84
N GLY A 845 3.73 41.17 -16.32
CA GLY A 845 4.36 41.03 -17.63
C GLY A 845 4.67 39.57 -17.95
N ALA A 846 4.84 39.28 -19.24
CA ALA A 846 5.31 37.99 -19.72
C ALA A 846 6.15 38.14 -20.98
N TYR A 847 7.10 37.23 -21.18
CA TYR A 847 7.97 37.20 -22.35
C TYR A 847 8.26 35.76 -22.77
N ALA A 848 8.26 35.51 -24.06
CA ALA A 848 8.62 34.23 -24.64
C ALA A 848 9.41 34.41 -25.93
N PHE A 849 10.34 33.49 -26.19
CA PHE A 849 11.09 33.42 -27.43
C PHE A 849 11.40 31.97 -27.78
N ASN A 850 11.60 31.71 -29.08
CA ASN A 850 12.01 30.41 -29.58
C ASN A 850 13.31 30.54 -30.40
N TYR A 851 14.06 29.45 -30.44
CA TYR A 851 15.37 29.41 -31.07
C TYR A 851 15.66 28.06 -31.72
N VAL A 852 16.58 28.10 -32.67
CA VAL A 852 17.11 26.94 -33.37
C VAL A 852 18.62 26.89 -33.21
N LEU A 853 19.15 25.70 -32.93
CA LEU A 853 20.56 25.41 -32.89
C LEU A 853 20.94 24.67 -34.17
N GLY A 854 22.01 25.10 -34.83
CA GLY A 854 22.51 24.42 -36.02
C GLY A 854 23.88 24.92 -36.45
N GLY A 855 24.21 24.71 -37.72
CA GLY A 855 25.42 25.26 -38.32
C GLY A 855 25.22 25.70 -39.76
N GLY A 856 26.19 26.46 -40.27
CA GLY A 856 26.14 27.10 -41.59
C GLY A 856 26.32 26.14 -42.77
N SER A 857 26.39 26.66 -43.99
CA SER A 857 26.51 25.88 -45.25
C SER A 857 27.72 24.94 -45.36
N SER A 858 28.68 25.02 -44.42
CA SER A 858 29.80 24.08 -44.27
C SER A 858 29.49 22.86 -43.37
N PHE A 859 28.24 22.71 -42.90
CA PHE A 859 27.78 21.60 -42.08
C PHE A 859 27.53 20.35 -42.93
N ASN A 860 28.62 19.71 -43.36
CA ASN A 860 28.55 18.52 -44.18
C ASN A 860 28.81 17.27 -43.33
N THR A 861 27.76 16.68 -42.75
CA THR A 861 27.80 15.25 -42.40
C THR A 861 27.66 14.47 -43.71
N SER A 862 28.74 14.32 -44.46
CA SER A 862 28.76 13.49 -45.67
C SER A 862 29.68 12.29 -45.47
N ALA A 863 29.09 11.10 -45.65
CA ALA A 863 29.68 9.78 -45.52
C ALA A 863 30.84 9.46 -46.49
N LEU A 864 31.45 10.45 -47.15
CA LEU A 864 32.48 10.23 -48.17
C LEU A 864 33.68 11.20 -48.16
N GLY A 865 33.85 12.04 -47.13
CA GLY A 865 35.17 12.64 -46.82
C GLY A 865 35.91 13.33 -47.99
N VAL A 866 35.26 14.22 -48.74
CA VAL A 866 35.95 15.11 -49.68
C VAL A 866 35.76 16.55 -49.24
N ALA A 867 36.87 17.22 -48.93
CA ALA A 867 36.92 18.63 -48.62
C ALA A 867 36.59 19.45 -49.89
N MET A 868 35.52 20.24 -49.85
CA MET A 868 35.32 21.32 -50.82
C MET A 868 35.91 22.61 -50.24
N LEU A 869 36.74 23.24 -51.05
CA LEU A 869 37.61 24.37 -50.74
C LEU A 869 36.79 25.64 -50.46
N ASP A 870 37.11 26.28 -49.33
CA ASP A 870 36.59 27.57 -48.88
C ASP A 870 36.70 28.68 -49.92
N ASN A 871 35.63 29.47 -50.04
CA ASN A 871 35.71 30.85 -50.51
C ASN A 871 34.79 31.73 -49.65
N VAL A 872 35.25 32.06 -48.43
CA VAL A 872 34.82 33.26 -47.73
C VAL A 872 36.06 33.99 -47.22
N SER A 873 36.19 35.25 -47.62
CA SER A 873 37.34 36.11 -47.40
C SER A 873 37.68 36.23 -45.90
N ALA A 874 38.94 35.95 -45.55
CA ALA A 874 39.47 36.20 -44.22
C ALA A 874 39.37 37.70 -43.86
N VAL A 875 38.64 38.00 -42.79
CA VAL A 875 38.73 39.28 -42.08
C VAL A 875 40.09 39.34 -41.39
N PRO A 876 40.96 40.34 -41.64
CA PRO A 876 42.29 40.39 -41.02
C PRO A 876 42.21 40.59 -39.51
N GLU A 877 42.92 39.76 -38.75
CA GLU A 877 43.04 39.88 -37.29
C GLU A 877 43.75 41.18 -36.87
N PRO A 878 43.45 41.76 -35.69
CA PRO A 878 44.05 43.00 -35.18
C PRO A 878 45.59 43.02 -35.12
N SER A 879 46.24 41.85 -35.07
CA SER A 879 47.70 41.71 -35.08
C SER A 879 48.32 42.06 -36.45
N ALA A 880 47.57 41.93 -37.55
CA ALA A 880 48.01 42.31 -38.89
C ALA A 880 48.11 43.85 -39.06
N TRP A 881 47.22 44.60 -38.41
CA TRP A 881 47.26 46.06 -38.38
C TRP A 881 48.46 46.60 -37.59
N LEU A 882 48.86 45.90 -36.53
CA LEU A 882 50.02 46.25 -35.71
C LEU A 882 51.33 45.96 -36.44
N MET A 883 51.41 44.87 -37.22
CA MET A 883 52.58 44.56 -38.04
C MET A 883 52.73 45.47 -39.27
N MET A 884 51.60 45.90 -39.87
CA MET A 884 51.63 46.83 -41.01
C MET A 884 51.96 48.28 -40.59
N SER A 885 51.57 48.70 -39.39
CA SER A 885 51.94 50.01 -38.82
C SER A 885 53.39 50.05 -38.32
N LEU A 886 53.91 48.97 -37.73
CA LEU A 886 55.34 48.84 -37.41
C LEU A 886 56.22 48.76 -38.67
N GLY A 887 55.75 48.10 -39.73
CA GLY A 887 56.44 48.01 -41.02
C GLY A 887 56.54 49.35 -41.78
N MET A 888 55.47 50.16 -41.77
CA MET A 888 55.49 51.49 -42.38
C MET A 888 56.24 52.54 -41.52
N GLY A 889 56.20 52.43 -40.19
CA GLY A 889 56.98 53.29 -39.29
C GLY A 889 58.51 53.08 -39.42
N GLY A 890 58.94 51.83 -39.64
CA GLY A 890 60.35 51.49 -39.85
C GLY A 890 60.94 52.05 -41.15
N MET A 891 60.16 52.09 -42.24
CA MET A 891 60.64 52.60 -43.53
C MET A 891 60.81 54.13 -43.57
N LEU A 892 59.98 54.89 -42.82
CA LEU A 892 60.13 56.35 -42.69
C LEU A 892 61.39 56.76 -41.89
N LEU A 893 61.81 55.94 -40.91
CA LEU A 893 63.05 56.16 -40.14
C LEU A 893 64.32 55.84 -40.96
N VAL A 894 64.27 54.85 -41.86
CA VAL A 894 65.37 54.51 -42.78
C VAL A 894 65.49 55.54 -43.92
N ALA A 895 64.37 56.08 -44.42
CA ALA A 895 64.38 57.18 -45.40
C ALA A 895 64.94 58.50 -44.83
N ARG A 896 64.75 58.76 -43.52
CA ARG A 896 65.34 59.94 -42.85
C ARG A 896 66.85 59.81 -42.60
N ARG A 897 67.36 58.59 -42.39
CA ARG A 897 68.81 58.34 -42.27
C ARG A 897 69.56 58.46 -43.59
N ARG A 898 68.91 58.22 -44.74
CA ARG A 898 69.54 58.41 -46.06
C ARG A 898 69.63 59.87 -46.55
N ARG A 899 68.90 60.81 -45.94
CA ARG A 899 69.07 62.26 -46.22
C ARG A 899 70.15 62.97 -45.40
N LYS A 900 70.73 62.31 -44.38
CA LYS A 900 71.87 62.84 -43.60
C LYS A 900 73.24 62.33 -44.04
N ALA A 901 73.30 61.46 -45.06
CA ALA A 901 74.54 60.93 -45.63
C ALA A 901 74.87 61.47 -47.04
N ALA A 902 74.23 62.56 -47.47
CA ALA A 902 74.51 63.26 -48.72
C ALA A 902 74.92 64.73 -48.50
N SER A 903 75.55 65.03 -47.36
CA SER A 903 76.17 66.34 -47.08
C SER A 903 77.49 66.23 -46.30
N ALA A 904 78.30 65.22 -46.62
CA ALA A 904 79.73 65.17 -46.31
C ALA A 904 80.41 64.19 -47.28
N ALA A 905 81.28 64.76 -48.13
CA ALA A 905 81.96 64.19 -49.31
C ALA A 905 81.15 64.18 -50.61
#